data_AF-A0A1Y2J8Y9-F1
#
_entry.id   AF-A0A1Y2J8Y9-F1
#
_cell.length_a   1.000
_cell.length_b   1.000
_cell.length_c   1.000
_cell.angle_alpha   90.00
_cell.angle_beta   90.00
_cell.angle_gamma   90.00
#
_symmetry.space_group_name_H-M   'P 1'
#
loop_
_entity.id
_entity.type
_entity.pdbx_description
1 polymer ?
#
loop_
_entity_poly.entity_id
_entity_poly.type
_entity_poly.pdbx_seq_one_letter_code
_entity_poly.pdbx_strand_id
1 'polypeptide(L)'
;MGHQTLSRRAFVFGSAAVAGGIAFGAYSDIAQAATASENPLTAGLAPNSVTFNPWVEISPEKITLIAQHADIGQGVGSVQPIMIAEEMDLEPGQFEVRFAGPSPAYFNTGFADEFAPFVAADQSPAAEEARAKTLEWLRESGLQMTGGSSTLPDTYEKLRVAGAVARETLKAAAAKRSGVAVADLRTQSGHVILPNGTKIAYVDLSADAAKIPPVLDAKPRDPSKWRMLGKPMMRLDVRAKVLGELKFGIDQKMDGMLYAAVKLNPGKGQPLKSYDAGKARSMPGVKKILEIKNGVAVIATNSWYAMKAVDAVTCEWAPSAYPAEQADHWKVLESSFKPEFLGKEWRKIGDIEAGLKTGKLVEAEYRAPYVGHQPLEPLNGIGLVTDKGMEIWVGHQSPRFVQYVAATAIGLKPEQITFHNQWTGGSFGHRLEYENVRVLAEIANQMKGTPIKLVFSREEDFLQDIPRQIAIARHRGSIDKSKIVAADLQLASTAPLKGLLERSGTPSKDPDGQLAAGLWNVYYDIPNFRATSYEAQGLSPSTTWRSVGASTSGFFTESFIDELIHAAGLDPMKARIAMCTVPHYRKVLETVAEMSDWKGPLGNGRGRGVAFVESFGTPTAEVVEVTKTERGIRIDKVWVAVDVGKVVDPVNFENQVQGGVIWGLGHAINCELTYAKGAVQQTNYNHHEAMRIYQCPVIEVRGLENDPKVRGVGEPPVPPAAPALANAIFAATGQRIREMPFNKFIDFV
;
A
#
# COMPACT_ATOMS: atom_id res chain seq x y z
N MET A 1 -53.42 -29.22 20.23
CA MET A 1 -52.46 -29.86 19.29
C MET A 1 -51.08 -29.31 19.60
N GLY A 2 -50.07 -30.19 19.62
CA GLY A 2 -48.89 -30.09 20.47
C GLY A 2 -47.90 -28.96 20.17
N HIS A 3 -47.42 -28.32 21.24
CA HIS A 3 -46.20 -27.53 21.26
C HIS A 3 -45.00 -28.47 21.05
N GLN A 4 -44.27 -28.32 19.93
CA GLN A 4 -42.93 -28.87 19.80
C GLN A 4 -41.91 -27.84 20.30
N THR A 5 -41.21 -28.20 21.37
CA THR A 5 -40.05 -27.48 21.89
C THR A 5 -38.83 -27.77 21.01
N LEU A 6 -38.38 -26.76 20.26
CA LEU A 6 -37.06 -26.78 19.63
C LEU A 6 -35.98 -26.88 20.72
N SER A 7 -35.19 -27.95 20.69
CA SER A 7 -34.13 -28.15 21.69
C SER A 7 -33.05 -27.07 21.55
N ARG A 8 -32.53 -26.59 22.69
CA ARG A 8 -31.41 -25.61 22.75
C ARG A 8 -30.16 -26.04 21.97
N ARG A 9 -29.99 -27.34 21.67
CA ARG A 9 -28.89 -27.85 20.81
C ARG A 9 -29.14 -27.62 19.31
N ALA A 10 -30.39 -27.74 18.84
CA ALA A 10 -30.71 -27.51 17.42
C ALA A 10 -30.62 -26.03 17.01
N PHE A 11 -30.93 -25.10 17.93
CA PHE A 11 -30.78 -23.66 17.69
C PHE A 11 -29.31 -23.21 17.67
N VAL A 12 -28.44 -23.78 18.52
CA VAL A 12 -27.01 -23.45 18.59
C VAL A 12 -26.21 -24.06 17.42
N PHE A 13 -26.57 -25.25 16.93
CA PHE A 13 -25.96 -25.81 15.72
C PHE A 13 -26.53 -25.21 14.42
N GLY A 14 -27.81 -24.84 14.38
CA GLY A 14 -28.44 -24.20 13.22
C GLY A 14 -27.99 -22.75 12.98
N SER A 15 -27.71 -21.98 14.03
CA SER A 15 -27.24 -20.59 13.90
C SER A 15 -25.74 -20.47 13.60
N ALA A 16 -24.91 -21.37 14.13
CA ALA A 16 -23.47 -21.43 13.82
C ALA A 16 -23.20 -21.95 12.40
N ALA A 17 -24.00 -22.90 11.90
CA ALA A 17 -23.84 -23.45 10.55
C ALA A 17 -24.35 -22.53 9.44
N VAL A 18 -25.36 -21.69 9.71
CA VAL A 18 -25.94 -20.77 8.72
C VAL A 18 -25.13 -19.48 8.61
N ALA A 19 -24.68 -18.89 9.72
CA ALA A 19 -23.83 -17.69 9.67
C ALA A 19 -22.39 -18.00 9.22
N GLY A 20 -21.81 -19.12 9.70
CA GLY A 20 -20.50 -19.60 9.25
C GLY A 20 -20.55 -20.16 7.82
N GLY A 21 -21.61 -20.88 7.44
CA GLY A 21 -21.75 -21.51 6.12
C GLY A 21 -22.08 -20.52 4.98
N ILE A 22 -22.81 -19.44 5.25
CA ILE A 22 -23.12 -18.42 4.23
C ILE A 22 -21.91 -17.49 4.00
N ALA A 23 -21.21 -17.06 5.06
CA ALA A 23 -20.02 -16.22 4.91
C ALA A 23 -18.83 -17.00 4.33
N PHE A 24 -18.63 -18.25 4.76
CA PHE A 24 -17.57 -19.11 4.23
C PHE A 24 -17.90 -19.63 2.82
N GLY A 25 -19.17 -19.93 2.54
CA GLY A 25 -19.66 -20.32 1.21
C GLY A 25 -19.51 -19.20 0.18
N ALA A 26 -19.98 -17.98 0.49
CA ALA A 26 -19.81 -16.83 -0.41
C ALA A 26 -18.33 -16.52 -0.67
N TYR A 27 -17.46 -16.58 0.36
CA TYR A 27 -16.03 -16.31 0.24
C TYR A 27 -15.26 -17.38 -0.55
N SER A 28 -15.60 -18.67 -0.38
CA SER A 28 -15.06 -19.76 -1.22
C SER A 28 -15.57 -19.67 -2.66
N ASP A 29 -16.83 -19.23 -2.86
CA ASP A 29 -17.42 -19.05 -4.18
C ASP A 29 -16.74 -17.91 -4.95
N ILE A 30 -16.29 -16.85 -4.28
CA ILE A 30 -15.55 -15.74 -4.92
C ILE A 30 -14.18 -16.19 -5.42
N ALA A 31 -13.44 -16.96 -4.61
CA ALA A 31 -12.12 -17.48 -4.99
C ALA A 31 -12.24 -18.50 -6.13
N GLN A 32 -13.23 -19.40 -6.08
CA GLN A 32 -13.53 -20.34 -7.17
C GLN A 32 -14.06 -19.62 -8.43
N ALA A 33 -14.93 -18.62 -8.29
CA ALA A 33 -15.42 -17.82 -9.43
C ALA A 33 -14.30 -17.01 -10.09
N ALA A 34 -13.36 -16.47 -9.31
CA ALA A 34 -12.19 -15.78 -9.86
C ALA A 34 -11.30 -16.74 -10.67
N THR A 35 -11.13 -17.98 -10.21
CA THR A 35 -10.41 -19.02 -10.98
C THR A 35 -11.15 -19.49 -12.23
N ALA A 36 -12.47 -19.26 -12.33
CA ALA A 36 -13.31 -19.61 -13.48
C ALA A 36 -13.50 -18.46 -14.49
N SER A 37 -12.94 -17.27 -14.22
CA SER A 37 -12.99 -16.11 -15.12
C SER A 37 -12.18 -16.33 -16.41
N GLU A 38 -12.40 -15.49 -17.43
CA GLU A 38 -11.64 -15.54 -18.69
C GLU A 38 -10.13 -15.47 -18.37
N ASN A 39 -9.42 -16.55 -18.70
CA ASN A 39 -8.04 -16.71 -18.29
C ASN A 39 -7.10 -15.97 -19.26
N PRO A 40 -6.43 -14.88 -18.83
CA PRO A 40 -5.56 -14.10 -19.71
C PRO A 40 -4.31 -14.86 -20.18
N LEU A 41 -3.96 -15.98 -19.53
CA LEU A 41 -2.82 -16.80 -19.91
C LEU A 41 -3.09 -17.70 -21.12
N THR A 42 -4.35 -17.88 -21.51
CA THR A 42 -4.71 -18.72 -22.66
C THR A 42 -4.22 -18.15 -23.98
N ALA A 43 -4.23 -16.81 -24.10
CA ALA A 43 -3.68 -16.10 -25.23
C ALA A 43 -2.15 -16.11 -25.15
N GLY A 44 -1.50 -16.97 -25.94
CA GLY A 44 -0.04 -17.02 -26.06
C GLY A 44 0.64 -18.24 -25.41
N LEU A 45 -0.11 -19.27 -25.05
CA LEU A 45 0.47 -20.55 -24.62
C LEU A 45 1.39 -21.13 -25.70
N ALA A 46 2.59 -21.55 -25.30
CA ALA A 46 3.45 -22.34 -26.16
C ALA A 46 2.81 -23.72 -26.46
N PRO A 47 3.18 -24.38 -27.56
CA PRO A 47 2.69 -25.73 -27.86
C PRO A 47 2.86 -26.69 -26.68
N ASN A 48 1.87 -27.56 -26.46
CA ASN A 48 1.83 -28.51 -25.33
C ASN A 48 1.89 -27.87 -23.94
N SER A 49 1.62 -26.57 -23.82
CA SER A 49 1.48 -25.90 -22.53
C SER A 49 0.02 -25.88 -22.08
N VAL A 50 -0.18 -25.73 -20.77
CA VAL A 50 -1.50 -25.67 -20.16
C VAL A 50 -1.57 -24.58 -19.10
N THR A 51 -2.76 -24.01 -18.98
CA THR A 51 -3.15 -23.15 -17.87
C THR A 51 -4.58 -23.48 -17.49
N PHE A 52 -4.85 -23.53 -16.18
CA PHE A 52 -6.18 -23.89 -15.64
C PHE A 52 -6.92 -22.69 -15.06
N ASN A 53 -6.17 -21.63 -14.76
CA ASN A 53 -6.61 -20.41 -14.11
C ASN A 53 -5.57 -19.30 -14.38
N PRO A 54 -5.89 -18.04 -14.07
CA PRO A 54 -5.01 -16.90 -14.33
C PRO A 54 -3.63 -16.90 -13.66
N TRP A 55 -3.26 -17.89 -12.83
CA TRP A 55 -2.03 -17.83 -12.02
C TRP A 55 -1.03 -18.97 -12.24
N VAL A 56 -1.40 -20.01 -13.00
CA VAL A 56 -0.54 -21.17 -13.25
C VAL A 56 -0.42 -21.41 -14.74
N GLU A 57 0.81 -21.41 -15.24
CA GLU A 57 1.17 -21.84 -16.59
C GLU A 57 2.21 -22.97 -16.48
N ILE A 58 1.99 -24.07 -17.19
CA ILE A 58 2.90 -25.21 -17.23
C ILE A 58 3.20 -25.53 -18.70
N SER A 59 4.45 -25.37 -19.10
CA SER A 59 4.95 -25.84 -20.38
C SER A 59 5.66 -27.19 -20.22
N PRO A 60 6.04 -27.87 -21.33
CA PRO A 60 6.88 -29.06 -21.25
C PRO A 60 8.25 -28.83 -20.60
N GLU A 61 8.68 -27.57 -20.48
CA GLU A 61 10.01 -27.19 -19.98
C GLU A 61 9.98 -26.64 -18.56
N LYS A 62 8.91 -25.93 -18.19
CA LYS A 62 8.87 -25.18 -16.94
C LYS A 62 7.47 -24.89 -16.42
N ILE A 63 7.42 -24.56 -15.14
CA ILE A 63 6.23 -24.05 -14.44
C ILE A 63 6.44 -22.55 -14.21
N THR A 64 5.44 -21.74 -14.56
CA THR A 64 5.43 -20.29 -14.29
C THR A 64 4.26 -19.95 -13.39
N LEU A 65 4.55 -19.28 -12.28
CA LEU A 65 3.57 -18.82 -11.30
C LEU A 65 3.42 -17.31 -11.40
N ILE A 66 2.16 -16.83 -11.46
CA ILE A 66 1.89 -15.41 -11.65
C ILE A 66 1.71 -14.70 -10.32
N ALA A 67 2.53 -13.68 -10.08
CA ALA A 67 2.32 -12.70 -9.02
C ALA A 67 1.37 -11.60 -9.54
N GLN A 68 0.17 -11.52 -8.98
CA GLN A 68 -0.88 -10.61 -9.42
C GLN A 68 -0.55 -9.14 -9.14
N HIS A 69 0.10 -8.89 -8.00
CA HIS A 69 0.43 -7.56 -7.53
C HIS A 69 1.86 -7.15 -7.93
N ALA A 70 2.14 -5.84 -7.91
CA ALA A 70 3.47 -5.32 -8.13
C ALA A 70 4.36 -5.52 -6.88
N ASP A 71 5.62 -5.89 -7.06
CA ASP A 71 6.60 -5.91 -5.96
C ASP A 71 7.40 -4.59 -5.92
N ILE A 72 7.07 -3.80 -4.92
CA ILE A 72 7.68 -2.52 -4.52
C ILE A 72 8.59 -2.67 -3.31
N GLY A 73 9.13 -3.88 -3.09
CA GLY A 73 10.00 -4.22 -1.97
C GLY A 73 9.28 -5.03 -0.87
N GLN A 74 7.96 -5.15 -0.93
CA GLN A 74 7.13 -5.79 0.09
C GLN A 74 7.03 -7.32 0.00
N GLY A 75 7.59 -7.94 -1.05
CA GLY A 75 7.74 -9.40 -1.13
C GLY A 75 6.62 -10.15 -1.81
N VAL A 76 5.83 -9.45 -2.63
CA VAL A 76 4.78 -10.03 -3.47
C VAL A 76 5.32 -11.11 -4.40
N GLY A 77 6.46 -10.85 -5.07
CA GLY A 77 7.08 -11.81 -5.98
C GLY A 77 7.66 -13.04 -5.27
N SER A 78 7.53 -13.13 -3.94
CA SER A 78 7.83 -14.31 -3.15
C SER A 78 6.55 -14.91 -2.56
N VAL A 79 5.80 -14.17 -1.75
CA VAL A 79 4.69 -14.75 -0.96
C VAL A 79 3.54 -15.25 -1.82
N GLN A 80 3.21 -14.56 -2.92
CA GLN A 80 2.13 -14.97 -3.82
C GLN A 80 2.44 -16.27 -4.57
N PRO A 81 3.57 -16.41 -5.28
CA PRO A 81 3.91 -17.67 -5.90
C PRO A 81 4.14 -18.78 -4.87
N ILE A 82 4.64 -18.49 -3.66
CA ILE A 82 4.75 -19.50 -2.60
C ILE A 82 3.39 -20.04 -2.14
N MET A 83 2.33 -19.21 -2.08
CA MET A 83 0.98 -19.70 -1.76
C MET A 83 0.47 -20.70 -2.79
N ILE A 84 0.76 -20.48 -4.08
CA ILE A 84 0.42 -21.43 -5.14
C ILE A 84 1.30 -22.68 -5.05
N ALA A 85 2.61 -22.49 -4.86
CA ALA A 85 3.60 -23.56 -4.78
C ALA A 85 3.34 -24.52 -3.60
N GLU A 86 2.96 -23.98 -2.44
CA GLU A 86 2.55 -24.76 -1.26
C GLU A 86 1.43 -25.75 -1.61
N GLU A 87 0.42 -25.26 -2.31
CA GLU A 87 -0.73 -26.08 -2.69
C GLU A 87 -0.34 -27.13 -3.72
N MET A 88 0.53 -26.79 -4.67
CA MET A 88 1.02 -27.70 -5.72
C MET A 88 2.14 -28.66 -5.27
N ASP A 89 2.62 -28.60 -4.02
CA ASP A 89 3.84 -29.28 -3.57
C ASP A 89 5.08 -28.94 -4.43
N LEU A 90 5.24 -27.69 -4.84
CA LEU A 90 6.46 -27.21 -5.50
C LEU A 90 7.49 -26.75 -4.48
N GLU A 91 8.77 -26.99 -4.76
CA GLU A 91 9.89 -26.41 -4.02
C GLU A 91 10.35 -25.10 -4.69
N PRO A 92 10.91 -24.15 -3.92
CA PRO A 92 11.66 -23.03 -4.49
C PRO A 92 12.69 -23.51 -5.51
N GLY A 93 12.69 -22.90 -6.69
CA GLY A 93 13.55 -23.28 -7.82
C GLY A 93 12.92 -24.25 -8.83
N GLN A 94 11.73 -24.79 -8.57
CA GLN A 94 10.97 -25.59 -9.56
C GLN A 94 10.05 -24.75 -10.46
N PHE A 95 10.00 -23.44 -10.26
CA PHE A 95 9.12 -22.54 -11.00
C PHE A 95 9.78 -21.17 -11.23
N GLU A 96 9.31 -20.48 -12.26
CA GLU A 96 9.59 -19.06 -12.51
C GLU A 96 8.45 -18.18 -12.00
N VAL A 97 8.76 -16.93 -11.67
CA VAL A 97 7.76 -15.93 -11.27
C VAL A 97 7.62 -14.89 -12.37
N ARG A 98 6.38 -14.61 -12.78
CA ARG A 98 6.04 -13.53 -13.70
C ARG A 98 4.98 -12.63 -13.07
N PHE A 99 5.09 -11.32 -13.27
CA PHE A 99 4.02 -10.41 -12.83
C PHE A 99 2.83 -10.47 -13.78
N ALA A 100 1.63 -10.33 -13.24
CA ALA A 100 0.40 -10.28 -14.02
C ALA A 100 0.40 -9.08 -14.98
N GLY A 101 0.00 -9.34 -16.22
CA GLY A 101 -0.37 -8.30 -17.17
C GLY A 101 -1.73 -7.67 -16.82
N PRO A 102 -2.15 -6.65 -17.58
CA PRO A 102 -3.46 -6.03 -17.42
C PRO A 102 -4.59 -7.01 -17.75
N SER A 103 -5.46 -7.31 -16.78
CA SER A 103 -6.66 -8.13 -17.02
C SER A 103 -7.69 -7.93 -15.90
N PRO A 104 -9.01 -7.93 -16.23
CA PRO A 104 -10.07 -7.92 -15.22
C PRO A 104 -10.06 -9.17 -14.33
N ALA A 105 -9.44 -10.28 -14.75
CA ALA A 105 -9.31 -11.50 -13.94
C ALA A 105 -8.54 -11.27 -12.62
N TYR A 106 -7.71 -10.22 -12.59
CA TYR A 106 -6.86 -9.84 -11.46
C TYR A 106 -7.45 -8.70 -10.61
N PHE A 107 -8.78 -8.55 -10.59
CA PHE A 107 -9.47 -7.58 -9.76
C PHE A 107 -9.16 -7.78 -8.28
N ASN A 108 -8.96 -6.69 -7.55
CA ASN A 108 -8.53 -6.71 -6.16
C ASN A 108 -9.73 -6.70 -5.20
N THR A 109 -9.96 -7.82 -4.52
CA THR A 109 -11.05 -8.00 -3.55
C THR A 109 -10.72 -7.43 -2.18
N GLY A 110 -9.45 -7.19 -1.87
CA GLY A 110 -9.02 -6.61 -0.60
C GLY A 110 -9.50 -5.18 -0.40
N PHE A 111 -9.91 -4.48 -1.46
CA PHE A 111 -10.52 -3.14 -1.36
C PHE A 111 -11.99 -3.15 -0.90
N ALA A 112 -12.65 -4.32 -0.81
CA ALA A 112 -14.06 -4.36 -0.42
C ALA A 112 -14.30 -3.81 0.99
N ASP A 113 -13.40 -4.08 1.94
CA ASP A 113 -13.47 -3.53 3.29
C ASP A 113 -13.20 -2.02 3.32
N GLU A 114 -12.31 -1.54 2.47
CA GLU A 114 -11.86 -0.14 2.46
C GLU A 114 -12.85 0.80 1.78
N PHE A 115 -13.51 0.34 0.71
CA PHE A 115 -14.48 1.15 -0.03
C PHE A 115 -15.90 1.05 0.54
N ALA A 116 -16.17 0.08 1.42
CA ALA A 116 -17.43 0.03 2.14
C ALA A 116 -17.53 1.23 3.10
N PRO A 117 -18.70 1.89 3.22
CA PRO A 117 -18.88 3.09 4.05
C PRO A 117 -19.06 2.76 5.55
N PHE A 118 -18.31 1.77 6.06
CA PHE A 118 -18.40 1.26 7.42
C PHE A 118 -17.00 1.05 8.01
N VAL A 119 -16.85 1.28 9.32
CA VAL A 119 -15.58 0.98 9.99
C VAL A 119 -15.29 -0.52 9.90
N ALA A 120 -14.01 -0.91 9.83
CA ALA A 120 -13.61 -2.30 9.64
C ALA A 120 -14.19 -3.26 10.72
N ALA A 121 -14.25 -2.80 11.98
CA ALA A 121 -14.80 -3.58 13.09
C ALA A 121 -16.34 -3.71 13.08
N ASP A 122 -17.08 -2.96 12.25
CA ASP A 122 -18.53 -3.11 12.13
C ASP A 122 -18.85 -4.35 11.28
N GLN A 123 -19.41 -5.37 11.92
CA GLN A 123 -19.81 -6.65 11.31
C GLN A 123 -21.34 -6.79 11.26
N SER A 124 -22.07 -5.67 11.31
CA SER A 124 -23.52 -5.69 11.18
C SER A 124 -23.96 -6.23 9.81
N PRO A 125 -25.17 -6.79 9.69
CA PRO A 125 -25.68 -7.27 8.40
C PRO A 125 -25.62 -6.21 7.29
N ALA A 126 -25.86 -4.94 7.62
CA ALA A 126 -25.77 -3.83 6.66
C ALA A 126 -24.34 -3.57 6.20
N ALA A 127 -23.35 -3.66 7.10
CA ALA A 127 -21.94 -3.53 6.75
C ALA A 127 -21.48 -4.67 5.85
N GLU A 128 -21.86 -5.91 6.16
CA GLU A 128 -21.54 -7.09 5.33
C GLU A 128 -22.23 -7.04 3.96
N GLU A 129 -23.48 -6.58 3.89
CA GLU A 129 -24.18 -6.37 2.60
C GLU A 129 -23.48 -5.30 1.76
N ALA A 130 -23.02 -4.20 2.37
CA ALA A 130 -22.28 -3.15 1.66
C ALA A 130 -20.93 -3.65 1.13
N ARG A 131 -20.20 -4.46 1.91
CA ARG A 131 -18.96 -5.12 1.46
C ARG A 131 -19.23 -6.06 0.30
N ALA A 132 -20.30 -6.85 0.36
CA ALA A 132 -20.68 -7.78 -0.71
C ALA A 132 -21.00 -7.03 -2.03
N LYS A 133 -21.74 -5.92 -1.97
CA LYS A 133 -22.01 -5.06 -3.15
C LYS A 133 -20.74 -4.41 -3.69
N THR A 134 -19.88 -3.93 -2.81
CA THR A 134 -18.59 -3.34 -3.19
C THR A 134 -17.72 -4.36 -3.92
N LEU A 135 -17.73 -5.60 -3.44
CA LEU A 135 -17.01 -6.70 -4.06
C LEU A 135 -17.56 -7.07 -5.45
N GLU A 136 -18.87 -7.07 -5.63
CA GLU A 136 -19.50 -7.26 -6.94
C GLU A 136 -19.06 -6.16 -7.92
N TRP A 137 -19.09 -4.91 -7.50
CA TRP A 137 -18.58 -3.79 -8.29
C TRP A 137 -17.07 -3.91 -8.61
N LEU A 138 -16.24 -4.35 -7.66
CA LEU A 138 -14.81 -4.60 -7.89
C LEU A 138 -14.59 -5.67 -8.97
N ARG A 139 -15.42 -6.73 -8.96
CA ARG A 139 -15.40 -7.79 -9.98
C ARG A 139 -15.79 -7.24 -11.35
N GLU A 140 -16.89 -6.52 -11.45
CA GLU A 140 -17.40 -5.96 -12.71
C GLU A 140 -16.44 -4.91 -13.30
N SER A 141 -15.89 -4.03 -12.45
CA SER A 141 -14.93 -3.02 -12.88
C SER A 141 -13.59 -3.61 -13.30
N GLY A 142 -13.22 -4.78 -12.76
CA GLY A 142 -11.94 -5.41 -13.00
C GLY A 142 -10.77 -4.63 -12.39
N LEU A 143 -10.97 -3.95 -11.24
CA LEU A 143 -9.99 -3.04 -10.66
C LEU A 143 -8.72 -3.77 -10.23
N GLN A 144 -7.67 -3.68 -11.05
CA GLN A 144 -6.36 -4.28 -10.80
C GLN A 144 -5.38 -3.20 -10.31
N MET A 145 -5.15 -3.14 -9.00
CA MET A 145 -4.24 -2.18 -8.36
C MET A 145 -3.63 -2.76 -7.07
N THR A 146 -2.38 -2.37 -6.78
CA THR A 146 -1.68 -2.67 -5.52
C THR A 146 -1.66 -1.43 -4.62
N GLY A 147 -2.24 -1.51 -3.43
CA GLY A 147 -2.32 -0.41 -2.45
C GLY A 147 -3.31 -0.73 -1.34
N GLY A 148 -3.44 0.13 -0.33
CA GLY A 148 -4.42 -0.04 0.76
C GLY A 148 -4.23 -1.34 1.55
N SER A 149 -2.98 -1.80 1.68
CA SER A 149 -2.59 -3.07 2.31
C SER A 149 -3.41 -4.29 1.86
N SER A 150 -3.90 -4.28 0.63
CA SER A 150 -4.85 -5.27 0.11
C SER A 150 -4.22 -6.54 -0.46
N THR A 151 -2.90 -6.59 -0.70
CA THR A 151 -2.25 -7.71 -1.41
C THR A 151 -2.56 -9.08 -0.80
N LEU A 152 -2.31 -9.27 0.51
CA LEU A 152 -2.58 -10.56 1.16
C LEU A 152 -4.10 -10.81 1.32
N PRO A 153 -4.91 -9.84 1.79
CA PRO A 153 -6.37 -9.98 1.83
C PRO A 153 -7.00 -10.37 0.48
N ASP A 154 -6.46 -9.86 -0.62
CA ASP A 154 -6.91 -10.17 -1.98
C ASP A 154 -6.55 -11.60 -2.40
N THR A 155 -5.30 -11.98 -2.17
CA THR A 155 -4.71 -13.14 -2.84
C THR A 155 -4.60 -14.39 -1.97
N TYR A 156 -4.75 -14.28 -0.65
CA TYR A 156 -4.56 -15.38 0.29
C TYR A 156 -5.39 -16.61 -0.07
N GLU A 157 -6.71 -16.47 -0.27
CA GLU A 157 -7.52 -17.61 -0.70
C GLU A 157 -7.43 -17.88 -2.20
N LYS A 158 -7.49 -16.84 -3.05
CA LYS A 158 -7.49 -16.98 -4.52
C LYS A 158 -6.32 -17.84 -5.01
N LEU A 159 -5.11 -17.54 -4.54
CA LEU A 159 -3.91 -18.22 -5.01
C LEU A 159 -3.79 -19.63 -4.44
N ARG A 160 -4.29 -19.87 -3.24
CA ARG A 160 -4.34 -21.21 -2.67
C ARG A 160 -5.34 -22.10 -3.40
N VAL A 161 -6.53 -21.57 -3.70
CA VAL A 161 -7.51 -22.27 -4.55
C VAL A 161 -6.93 -22.52 -5.94
N ALA A 162 -6.29 -21.53 -6.56
CA ALA A 162 -5.64 -21.68 -7.86
C ALA A 162 -4.60 -22.81 -7.89
N GLY A 163 -3.75 -22.91 -6.85
CA GLY A 163 -2.78 -23.99 -6.71
C GLY A 163 -3.43 -25.36 -6.46
N ALA A 164 -4.51 -25.41 -5.67
CA ALA A 164 -5.27 -26.65 -5.44
C ALA A 164 -5.95 -27.16 -6.72
N VAL A 165 -6.57 -26.27 -7.49
CA VAL A 165 -7.18 -26.59 -8.80
C VAL A 165 -6.11 -27.16 -9.74
N ALA A 166 -4.94 -26.52 -9.83
CA ALA A 166 -3.85 -27.01 -10.68
C ALA A 166 -3.38 -28.41 -10.21
N ARG A 167 -3.17 -28.61 -8.91
CA ARG A 167 -2.77 -29.91 -8.32
C ARG A 167 -3.76 -31.02 -8.66
N GLU A 168 -5.05 -30.82 -8.38
CA GLU A 168 -6.06 -31.85 -8.61
C GLU A 168 -6.29 -32.11 -10.11
N THR A 169 -6.15 -31.09 -10.96
CA THR A 169 -6.22 -31.27 -12.41
C THR A 169 -5.03 -32.09 -12.93
N LEU A 170 -3.81 -31.85 -12.43
CA LEU A 170 -2.65 -32.68 -12.76
C LEU A 170 -2.80 -34.12 -12.28
N LYS A 171 -3.38 -34.35 -11.09
CA LYS A 171 -3.72 -35.71 -10.62
C LYS A 171 -4.76 -36.37 -11.53
N ALA A 172 -5.77 -35.65 -11.99
CA ALA A 172 -6.77 -36.16 -12.93
C ALA A 172 -6.13 -36.54 -14.29
N ALA A 173 -5.21 -35.73 -14.80
CA ALA A 173 -4.43 -36.05 -16.00
C ALA A 173 -3.57 -37.33 -15.80
N ALA A 174 -2.85 -37.42 -14.68
CA ALA A 174 -2.06 -38.59 -14.33
C ALA A 174 -2.91 -39.85 -14.14
N ALA A 175 -4.09 -39.73 -13.53
CA ALA A 175 -5.07 -40.82 -13.41
C ALA A 175 -5.52 -41.33 -14.78
N LYS A 176 -5.89 -40.42 -15.68
CA LYS A 176 -6.29 -40.76 -17.06
C LYS A 176 -5.14 -41.44 -17.84
N ARG A 177 -3.90 -41.00 -17.64
CA ARG A 177 -2.71 -41.58 -18.27
C ARG A 177 -2.34 -42.97 -17.71
N SER A 178 -2.48 -43.17 -16.41
CA SER A 178 -2.02 -44.39 -15.71
C SER A 178 -3.10 -45.44 -15.49
N GLY A 179 -4.38 -45.08 -15.55
CA GLY A 179 -5.51 -45.93 -15.15
C GLY A 179 -5.70 -46.06 -13.64
N VAL A 180 -4.92 -45.34 -12.81
CA VAL A 180 -5.05 -45.33 -11.34
C VAL A 180 -6.11 -44.32 -10.90
N ALA A 181 -6.91 -44.66 -9.89
CA ALA A 181 -7.91 -43.74 -9.35
C ALA A 181 -7.25 -42.50 -8.70
N VAL A 182 -7.82 -41.31 -8.92
CA VAL A 182 -7.31 -40.03 -8.36
C VAL A 182 -7.14 -40.07 -6.85
N ALA A 183 -8.01 -40.81 -6.14
CA ALA A 183 -7.97 -40.96 -4.69
C ALA A 183 -6.71 -41.68 -4.18
N ASP A 184 -6.09 -42.52 -5.02
CA ASP A 184 -4.88 -43.27 -4.69
C ASP A 184 -3.60 -42.53 -5.11
N LEU A 185 -3.73 -41.40 -5.80
CA LEU A 185 -2.61 -40.55 -6.21
C LEU A 185 -2.27 -39.52 -5.13
N ARG A 186 -0.98 -39.32 -4.89
CA ARG A 186 -0.46 -38.24 -4.03
C ARG A 186 0.45 -37.31 -4.82
N THR A 187 0.80 -36.17 -4.26
CA THR A 187 1.74 -35.22 -4.86
C THR A 187 2.93 -34.99 -3.94
N GLN A 188 4.09 -34.69 -4.54
CA GLN A 188 5.31 -34.36 -3.81
C GLN A 188 6.33 -33.71 -4.76
N SER A 189 6.90 -32.57 -4.36
CA SER A 189 8.03 -31.89 -5.03
C SER A 189 7.87 -31.78 -6.55
N GLY A 190 6.72 -31.28 -7.02
CA GLY A 190 6.42 -31.08 -8.45
C GLY A 190 6.08 -32.34 -9.24
N HIS A 191 5.70 -33.42 -8.55
CA HIS A 191 5.33 -34.69 -9.18
C HIS A 191 3.99 -35.22 -8.65
N VAL A 192 3.27 -35.93 -9.52
CA VAL A 192 2.23 -36.88 -9.10
C VAL A 192 2.89 -38.23 -8.84
N ILE A 193 2.57 -38.84 -7.71
CA ILE A 193 3.14 -40.11 -7.27
C ILE A 193 2.04 -41.18 -7.24
N LEU A 194 2.29 -42.29 -7.94
CA LEU A 194 1.41 -43.45 -8.01
C LEU A 194 1.60 -44.35 -6.77
N PRO A 195 0.65 -45.26 -6.47
CA PRO A 195 0.74 -46.18 -5.33
C PRO A 195 1.99 -47.07 -5.35
N ASN A 196 2.48 -47.43 -6.54
CA ASN A 196 3.70 -48.21 -6.73
C ASN A 196 5.00 -47.40 -6.58
N GLY A 197 4.91 -46.09 -6.30
CA GLY A 197 6.05 -45.19 -6.14
C GLY A 197 6.53 -44.50 -7.42
N THR A 198 5.97 -44.82 -8.59
CA THR A 198 6.29 -44.12 -9.84
C THR A 198 5.97 -42.64 -9.72
N LYS A 199 6.89 -41.79 -10.16
CA LYS A 199 6.75 -40.34 -10.17
C LYS A 199 6.54 -39.85 -11.59
N ILE A 200 5.58 -38.96 -11.79
CA ILE A 200 5.35 -38.27 -13.07
C ILE A 200 5.49 -36.78 -12.80
N ALA A 201 6.43 -36.11 -13.46
CA ALA A 201 6.63 -34.67 -13.29
C ALA A 201 5.43 -33.89 -13.84
N TYR A 202 5.13 -32.74 -13.25
CA TYR A 202 4.02 -31.91 -13.73
C TYR A 202 4.20 -31.42 -15.16
N VAL A 203 5.43 -31.11 -15.57
CA VAL A 203 5.76 -30.70 -16.95
C VAL A 203 5.47 -31.83 -17.95
N ASP A 204 5.66 -33.10 -17.56
CA ASP A 204 5.34 -34.27 -18.41
C ASP A 204 3.83 -34.52 -18.55
N LEU A 205 3.01 -33.85 -17.72
CA LEU A 205 1.55 -33.94 -17.73
C LEU A 205 0.91 -32.75 -18.44
N SER A 206 1.66 -31.73 -18.87
CA SER A 206 1.09 -30.49 -19.42
C SER A 206 0.17 -30.74 -20.62
N ALA A 207 0.61 -31.56 -21.58
CA ALA A 207 -0.14 -31.89 -22.78
C ALA A 207 -1.39 -32.76 -22.51
N ASP A 208 -1.33 -33.60 -21.47
CA ASP A 208 -2.47 -34.43 -21.06
C ASP A 208 -3.50 -33.59 -20.30
N ALA A 209 -3.02 -32.73 -19.41
CA ALA A 209 -3.84 -31.84 -18.61
C ALA A 209 -4.54 -30.76 -19.47
N ALA A 210 -3.93 -30.34 -20.58
CA ALA A 210 -4.56 -29.44 -21.55
C ALA A 210 -5.86 -30.00 -22.19
N LYS A 211 -6.09 -31.32 -22.10
CA LYS A 211 -7.22 -32.01 -22.75
C LYS A 211 -8.36 -32.33 -21.77
N ILE A 212 -8.30 -31.86 -20.53
CA ILE A 212 -9.32 -32.10 -19.52
C ILE A 212 -9.80 -30.78 -18.91
N PRO A 213 -11.07 -30.71 -18.47
CA PRO A 213 -11.54 -29.54 -17.74
C PRO A 213 -10.81 -29.40 -16.39
N PRO A 214 -10.59 -28.16 -15.90
CA PRO A 214 -10.08 -27.93 -14.55
C PRO A 214 -10.98 -28.53 -13.47
N VAL A 215 -10.38 -29.05 -12.40
CA VAL A 215 -11.09 -29.55 -11.21
C VAL A 215 -11.38 -28.37 -10.27
N LEU A 216 -12.56 -27.76 -10.41
CA LEU A 216 -12.91 -26.50 -9.74
C LEU A 216 -13.33 -26.64 -8.27
N ASP A 217 -13.75 -27.82 -7.83
CA ASP A 217 -14.13 -28.12 -6.44
C ASP A 217 -12.92 -28.49 -5.55
N ALA A 218 -11.70 -28.25 -6.04
CA ALA A 218 -10.47 -28.51 -5.32
C ALA A 218 -10.35 -27.68 -4.04
N LYS A 219 -10.01 -28.35 -2.93
CA LYS A 219 -9.82 -27.71 -1.63
C LYS A 219 -8.35 -27.37 -1.39
N PRO A 220 -8.04 -26.16 -0.89
CA PRO A 220 -6.73 -25.85 -0.35
C PRO A 220 -6.31 -26.82 0.77
N ARG A 221 -5.01 -26.98 0.97
CA ARG A 221 -4.44 -27.81 2.05
C ARG A 221 -4.88 -27.31 3.41
N ASP A 222 -5.01 -28.24 4.35
CA ASP A 222 -5.15 -27.89 5.75
C ASP A 222 -3.88 -27.15 6.23
N PRO A 223 -4.00 -26.01 6.94
CA PRO A 223 -2.84 -25.27 7.45
C PRO A 223 -1.84 -26.10 8.27
N SER A 224 -2.29 -27.14 8.97
CA SER A 224 -1.42 -28.08 9.71
C SER A 224 -0.50 -28.90 8.80
N LYS A 225 -0.78 -28.94 7.49
CA LYS A 225 0.02 -29.64 6.48
C LYS A 225 0.97 -28.70 5.73
N TRP A 226 0.92 -27.40 5.99
CA TRP A 226 1.79 -26.47 5.30
C TRP A 226 3.27 -26.75 5.56
N ARG A 227 4.06 -26.67 4.49
CA ARG A 227 5.49 -26.91 4.48
C ARG A 227 6.25 -25.59 4.64
N MET A 228 5.80 -24.54 3.95
CA MET A 228 6.41 -23.20 3.91
C MET A 228 5.54 -22.12 4.57
N LEU A 229 4.24 -22.08 4.27
CA LEU A 229 3.35 -21.04 4.83
C LEU A 229 3.27 -21.10 6.35
N GLY A 230 3.27 -19.93 7.01
CA GLY A 230 3.25 -19.79 8.46
C GLY A 230 4.56 -20.17 9.14
N LYS A 231 5.64 -20.44 8.39
CA LYS A 231 6.96 -20.78 8.93
C LYS A 231 8.02 -19.81 8.44
N PRO A 232 9.11 -19.62 9.20
CA PRO A 232 10.24 -18.81 8.73
C PRO A 232 10.77 -19.32 7.39
N MET A 233 10.82 -18.43 6.40
CA MET A 233 11.37 -18.72 5.08
C MET A 233 12.14 -17.52 4.53
N MET A 234 13.11 -17.79 3.66
CA MET A 234 13.80 -16.75 2.91
C MET A 234 12.96 -16.40 1.68
N ARG A 235 12.79 -15.11 1.40
CA ARG A 235 12.11 -14.70 0.17
C ARG A 235 12.87 -15.16 -1.07
N LEU A 236 12.13 -15.54 -2.11
CA LEU A 236 12.67 -16.04 -3.37
C LEU A 236 13.65 -15.07 -4.05
N ASP A 237 13.48 -13.77 -3.82
CA ASP A 237 14.22 -12.71 -4.49
C ASP A 237 15.47 -12.23 -3.71
N VAL A 238 15.68 -12.67 -2.45
CA VAL A 238 16.79 -12.20 -1.60
C VAL A 238 18.15 -12.48 -2.24
N ARG A 239 18.38 -13.74 -2.67
CA ARG A 239 19.66 -14.14 -3.24
C ARG A 239 20.01 -13.29 -4.47
N ALA A 240 19.07 -13.18 -5.40
CA ALA A 240 19.27 -12.44 -6.64
C ALA A 240 19.49 -10.93 -6.40
N LYS A 241 18.82 -10.35 -5.38
CA LYS A 241 19.04 -8.96 -4.95
C LYS A 241 20.44 -8.74 -4.40
N VAL A 242 20.90 -9.58 -3.48
CA VAL A 242 22.22 -9.45 -2.83
C VAL A 242 23.36 -9.61 -3.83
N LEU A 243 23.18 -10.43 -4.87
CA LEU A 243 24.19 -10.65 -5.92
C LEU A 243 24.12 -9.65 -7.08
N GLY A 244 23.12 -8.75 -7.12
CA GLY A 244 22.90 -7.86 -8.28
C GLY A 244 22.44 -8.58 -9.55
N GLU A 245 21.93 -9.80 -9.40
CA GLU A 245 21.41 -10.63 -10.49
C GLU A 245 19.97 -10.25 -10.85
N LEU A 246 19.16 -9.86 -9.86
CA LEU A 246 17.79 -9.40 -10.08
C LEU A 246 17.81 -8.08 -10.87
N LYS A 247 17.09 -8.04 -11.99
CA LYS A 247 16.97 -6.83 -12.83
C LYS A 247 15.72 -6.05 -12.47
N PHE A 248 15.92 -4.81 -12.04
CA PHE A 248 14.86 -3.82 -11.86
C PHE A 248 14.55 -3.16 -13.21
N GLY A 249 13.44 -2.39 -13.28
CA GLY A 249 13.10 -1.63 -14.47
C GLY A 249 14.27 -0.76 -14.98
N ILE A 250 15.00 -0.14 -14.06
CA ILE A 250 16.16 0.70 -14.39
C ILE A 250 17.37 -0.08 -14.94
N ASP A 251 17.41 -1.40 -14.83
CA ASP A 251 18.51 -2.23 -15.36
C ASP A 251 18.24 -2.72 -16.79
N GLN A 252 16.98 -2.72 -17.21
CA GLN A 252 16.55 -3.30 -18.50
C GLN A 252 17.27 -2.64 -19.70
N LYS A 253 17.61 -3.44 -20.70
CA LYS A 253 18.26 -2.98 -21.93
C LYS A 253 17.60 -3.64 -23.14
N MET A 254 17.59 -2.91 -24.26
CA MET A 254 17.11 -3.40 -25.55
C MET A 254 18.11 -3.03 -26.65
N ASP A 255 18.16 -3.84 -27.69
CA ASP A 255 18.99 -3.57 -28.85
C ASP A 255 18.53 -2.29 -29.55
N GLY A 256 19.49 -1.44 -29.93
CA GLY A 256 19.21 -0.16 -30.58
C GLY A 256 18.58 0.92 -29.69
N MET A 257 18.46 0.68 -28.37
CA MET A 257 17.83 1.60 -27.43
C MET A 257 18.58 2.93 -27.28
N LEU A 258 17.84 4.04 -27.22
CA LEU A 258 18.33 5.36 -26.81
C LEU A 258 17.79 5.75 -25.44
N TYR A 259 18.42 6.73 -24.81
CA TYR A 259 18.10 7.17 -23.46
C TYR A 259 17.49 8.56 -23.47
N ALA A 260 16.46 8.76 -22.67
CA ALA A 260 15.80 10.04 -22.47
C ALA A 260 15.97 10.51 -21.02
N ALA A 261 16.18 11.81 -20.85
CA ALA A 261 16.02 12.53 -19.59
C ALA A 261 15.13 13.75 -19.85
N VAL A 262 14.42 14.20 -18.83
CA VAL A 262 13.37 15.22 -18.97
C VAL A 262 13.59 16.35 -17.98
N LYS A 263 13.07 17.52 -18.35
CA LYS A 263 12.95 18.70 -17.49
C LYS A 263 11.55 19.23 -17.68
N LEU A 264 10.71 19.01 -16.68
CA LEU A 264 9.30 19.36 -16.69
C LEU A 264 9.08 20.66 -15.91
N ASN A 265 7.90 21.26 -16.07
CA ASN A 265 7.54 22.47 -15.36
C ASN A 265 7.51 22.20 -13.84
N PRO A 266 8.25 22.97 -13.01
CA PRO A 266 8.23 22.81 -11.56
C PRO A 266 6.89 23.22 -10.91
N GLY A 267 6.10 24.06 -11.60
CA GLY A 267 4.68 24.23 -11.34
C GLY A 267 3.94 23.00 -11.90
N LYS A 268 3.71 22.00 -11.06
CA LYS A 268 3.28 20.65 -11.49
C LYS A 268 2.09 20.68 -12.44
N GLY A 269 2.25 19.97 -13.57
CA GLY A 269 1.23 19.86 -14.62
C GLY A 269 1.05 21.10 -15.50
N GLN A 270 1.77 22.20 -15.25
CA GLN A 270 1.62 23.44 -16.03
C GLN A 270 2.44 23.40 -17.34
N PRO A 271 1.99 24.06 -18.40
CA PRO A 271 2.68 24.03 -19.69
C PRO A 271 4.09 24.65 -19.68
N LEU A 272 4.93 24.20 -20.61
CA LEU A 272 6.11 24.95 -21.06
C LEU A 272 5.66 26.12 -21.94
N LYS A 273 6.19 27.32 -21.73
CA LYS A 273 5.90 28.48 -22.63
C LYS A 273 6.89 28.54 -23.79
N SER A 274 8.18 28.42 -23.49
CA SER A 274 9.27 28.47 -24.46
C SER A 274 10.53 27.83 -23.87
N TYR A 275 11.48 27.43 -24.72
CA TYR A 275 12.78 26.91 -24.26
C TYR A 275 13.93 27.29 -25.22
N ASP A 276 15.13 27.41 -24.67
CA ASP A 276 16.40 27.49 -25.41
C ASP A 276 17.25 26.25 -25.12
N ALA A 277 17.47 25.46 -26.18
CA ALA A 277 18.28 24.25 -26.15
C ALA A 277 19.58 24.37 -26.96
N GLY A 278 20.01 25.57 -27.35
CA GLY A 278 21.17 25.79 -28.21
C GLY A 278 22.45 25.11 -27.68
N LYS A 279 22.72 25.26 -26.37
CA LYS A 279 23.84 24.58 -25.69
C LYS A 279 23.70 23.07 -25.74
N ALA A 280 22.53 22.56 -25.33
CA ALA A 280 22.23 21.12 -25.26
C ALA A 280 22.40 20.41 -26.62
N ARG A 281 21.99 21.03 -27.74
CA ARG A 281 22.11 20.44 -29.09
C ARG A 281 23.54 20.08 -29.48
N SER A 282 24.53 20.81 -28.96
CA SER A 282 25.95 20.61 -29.26
C SER A 282 26.65 19.63 -28.31
N MET A 283 25.97 19.14 -27.28
CA MET A 283 26.59 18.31 -26.26
C MET A 283 26.84 16.87 -26.75
N PRO A 284 27.91 16.20 -26.25
CA PRO A 284 28.23 14.84 -26.64
C PRO A 284 27.07 13.86 -26.45
N GLY A 285 26.88 12.97 -27.42
CA GLY A 285 25.89 11.89 -27.35
C GLY A 285 24.44 12.31 -27.58
N VAL A 286 24.14 13.61 -27.64
CA VAL A 286 22.78 14.11 -27.93
C VAL A 286 22.37 13.75 -29.36
N LYS A 287 21.17 13.18 -29.48
CA LYS A 287 20.57 12.75 -30.76
C LYS A 287 19.40 13.61 -31.14
N LYS A 288 18.56 13.99 -30.17
CA LYS A 288 17.37 14.79 -30.42
C LYS A 288 16.96 15.50 -29.15
N ILE A 289 16.29 16.64 -29.32
CA ILE A 289 15.61 17.37 -28.24
C ILE A 289 14.16 17.49 -28.67
N LEU A 290 13.26 17.09 -27.79
CA LEU A 290 11.84 17.00 -28.04
C LEU A 290 11.11 17.93 -27.08
N GLU A 291 10.15 18.67 -27.62
CA GLU A 291 9.13 19.30 -26.81
C GLU A 291 8.07 18.25 -26.44
N ILE A 292 7.63 18.29 -25.18
CA ILE A 292 6.57 17.45 -24.62
C ILE A 292 5.59 18.36 -23.86
N LYS A 293 4.39 17.87 -23.52
CA LYS A 293 3.26 18.71 -23.10
C LYS A 293 3.58 19.77 -22.03
N ASN A 294 4.40 19.43 -21.03
CA ASN A 294 4.75 20.28 -19.89
C ASN A 294 6.28 20.39 -19.70
N GLY A 295 7.08 20.19 -20.75
CA GLY A 295 8.53 20.21 -20.60
C GLY A 295 9.30 19.88 -21.86
N VAL A 296 10.56 19.51 -21.65
CA VAL A 296 11.49 19.10 -22.71
C VAL A 296 12.11 17.75 -22.36
N ALA A 297 12.38 16.95 -23.39
CA ALA A 297 13.11 15.71 -23.29
C ALA A 297 14.38 15.78 -24.16
N VAL A 298 15.51 15.32 -23.62
CA VAL A 298 16.74 15.13 -24.41
C VAL A 298 16.99 13.65 -24.60
N ILE A 299 17.13 13.25 -25.87
CA ILE A 299 17.47 11.90 -26.29
C ILE A 299 18.97 11.82 -26.55
N ALA A 300 19.64 10.83 -25.94
CA ALA A 300 21.08 10.64 -26.07
C ALA A 300 21.47 9.15 -26.11
N THR A 301 22.76 8.89 -26.31
CA THR A 301 23.34 7.53 -26.38
C THR A 301 23.46 6.84 -25.01
N ASN A 302 23.34 7.57 -23.90
CA ASN A 302 23.28 7.04 -22.55
C ASN A 302 22.52 8.02 -21.63
N SER A 303 22.11 7.55 -20.44
CA SER A 303 21.36 8.36 -19.47
C SER A 303 22.15 9.57 -18.97
N TRP A 304 23.46 9.44 -18.75
CA TRP A 304 24.29 10.55 -18.28
C TRP A 304 24.31 11.73 -19.25
N TYR A 305 24.53 11.48 -20.54
CA TYR A 305 24.50 12.52 -21.57
C TYR A 305 23.12 13.14 -21.71
N ALA A 306 22.06 12.33 -21.64
CA ALA A 306 20.70 12.86 -21.66
C ALA A 306 20.45 13.82 -20.48
N MET A 307 20.83 13.41 -19.27
CA MET A 307 20.67 14.23 -18.05
C MET A 307 21.49 15.52 -18.11
N LYS A 308 22.77 15.44 -18.46
CA LYS A 308 23.61 16.65 -18.55
C LYS A 308 23.16 17.61 -19.64
N ALA A 309 22.64 17.09 -20.75
CA ALA A 309 22.13 17.93 -21.81
C ALA A 309 20.78 18.57 -21.45
N VAL A 310 19.88 17.86 -20.77
CA VAL A 310 18.58 18.45 -20.36
C VAL A 310 18.76 19.53 -19.30
N ASP A 311 19.74 19.37 -18.39
CA ASP A 311 20.11 20.41 -17.41
C ASP A 311 20.53 21.73 -18.08
N ALA A 312 21.17 21.65 -19.26
CA ALA A 312 21.63 22.80 -20.04
C ALA A 312 20.51 23.53 -20.81
N VAL A 313 19.29 22.98 -20.85
CA VAL A 313 18.13 23.64 -21.47
C VAL A 313 17.56 24.69 -20.53
N THR A 314 17.38 25.91 -21.04
CA THR A 314 16.71 26.99 -20.30
C THR A 314 15.24 27.01 -20.72
N CYS A 315 14.33 27.09 -19.75
CA CYS A 315 12.90 27.03 -20.00
C CYS A 315 12.18 28.21 -19.37
N GLU A 316 11.18 28.73 -20.07
CA GLU A 316 10.20 29.66 -19.51
C GLU A 316 8.91 28.90 -19.18
N TRP A 317 8.49 29.00 -17.93
CA TRP A 317 7.39 28.21 -17.39
C TRP A 317 6.09 29.00 -17.28
N ALA A 318 4.96 28.33 -17.48
CA ALA A 318 3.69 28.82 -16.97
C ALA A 318 3.69 28.76 -15.42
N PRO A 319 3.05 29.73 -14.74
CA PRO A 319 2.99 29.75 -13.27
C PRO A 319 2.19 28.57 -12.73
N SER A 320 2.46 28.17 -11.48
CA SER A 320 1.68 27.15 -10.78
C SER A 320 0.20 27.54 -10.66
N ALA A 321 -0.70 26.55 -10.71
CA ALA A 321 -2.13 26.73 -10.40
C ALA A 321 -2.44 26.80 -8.89
N TYR A 322 -1.40 26.67 -8.06
CA TYR A 322 -1.44 26.72 -6.60
C TYR A 322 -0.53 27.84 -6.09
N PRO A 323 -0.66 28.27 -4.82
CA PRO A 323 0.15 29.36 -4.28
C PRO A 323 1.65 29.12 -4.45
N ALA A 324 2.39 30.18 -4.76
CA ALA A 324 3.81 30.08 -5.04
C ALA A 324 4.65 29.78 -3.78
N GLU A 325 4.25 30.34 -2.64
CA GLU A 325 5.02 30.34 -1.39
C GLU A 325 4.33 29.50 -0.31
N GLN A 326 5.12 28.73 0.46
CA GLN A 326 4.63 27.82 1.49
C GLN A 326 3.70 28.47 2.51
N ALA A 327 3.95 29.73 2.88
CA ALA A 327 3.12 30.46 3.83
C ALA A 327 1.66 30.60 3.36
N ASP A 328 1.45 30.73 2.04
CA ASP A 328 0.10 30.87 1.48
C ASP A 328 -0.64 29.52 1.39
N HIS A 329 0.08 28.40 1.30
CA HIS A 329 -0.53 27.07 1.43
C HIS A 329 -1.14 26.89 2.83
N TRP A 330 -0.44 27.33 3.88
CA TRP A 330 -0.97 27.31 5.24
C TRP A 330 -2.20 28.19 5.42
N LYS A 331 -2.21 29.40 4.84
CA LYS A 331 -3.39 30.29 4.87
C LYS A 331 -4.62 29.65 4.20
N VAL A 332 -4.43 28.97 3.06
CA VAL A 332 -5.52 28.24 2.39
C VAL A 332 -6.10 27.19 3.33
N LEU A 333 -5.26 26.37 3.96
CA LEU A 333 -5.70 25.35 4.93
C LEU A 333 -6.44 25.94 6.14
N GLU A 334 -5.87 26.97 6.77
CA GLU A 334 -6.47 27.64 7.93
C GLU A 334 -7.87 28.20 7.61
N SER A 335 -8.07 28.63 6.36
CA SER A 335 -9.34 29.16 5.84
C SER A 335 -10.33 28.08 5.37
N SER A 336 -9.94 26.81 5.35
CA SER A 336 -10.71 25.69 4.78
C SER A 336 -11.74 25.08 5.75
N PHE A 337 -11.73 25.44 7.04
CA PHE A 337 -12.74 25.00 8.02
C PHE A 337 -14.07 25.74 7.85
N LYS A 338 -14.72 25.56 6.71
CA LYS A 338 -15.98 26.23 6.34
C LYS A 338 -16.94 25.28 5.60
N PRO A 339 -18.25 25.56 5.60
CA PRO A 339 -19.25 24.67 4.99
C PRO A 339 -18.99 24.36 3.50
N GLU A 340 -18.44 25.30 2.72
CA GLU A 340 -18.17 25.09 1.30
C GLU A 340 -17.07 24.04 1.02
N PHE A 341 -16.19 23.78 1.99
CA PHE A 341 -15.13 22.77 1.90
C PHE A 341 -15.45 21.54 2.75
N LEU A 342 -16.64 21.44 3.34
CA LEU A 342 -17.01 20.28 4.14
C LEU A 342 -16.99 19.03 3.25
N GLY A 343 -16.07 18.11 3.54
CA GLY A 343 -16.05 16.80 2.90
C GLY A 343 -17.19 15.97 3.48
N LYS A 344 -17.08 15.61 4.76
CA LYS A 344 -18.10 14.82 5.46
C LYS A 344 -17.95 14.88 6.99
N GLU A 345 -19.08 14.80 7.69
CA GLU A 345 -19.13 14.36 9.09
C GLU A 345 -19.13 12.82 9.09
N TRP A 346 -17.97 12.22 9.32
CA TRP A 346 -17.76 10.77 9.15
C TRP A 346 -18.37 9.95 10.27
N ARG A 347 -18.42 10.52 11.47
CA ARG A 347 -18.94 9.87 12.67
C ARG A 347 -19.42 10.91 13.66
N LYS A 348 -20.58 10.62 14.26
CA LYS A 348 -21.19 11.40 15.33
C LYS A 348 -21.83 10.48 16.36
N ILE A 349 -21.47 10.66 17.62
CA ILE A 349 -22.01 9.94 18.78
C ILE A 349 -22.37 10.99 19.81
N GLY A 350 -23.56 10.86 20.42
CA GLY A 350 -24.01 11.76 21.48
C GLY A 350 -24.24 13.20 21.02
N ASP A 351 -24.21 14.12 21.99
CA ASP A 351 -24.34 15.56 21.78
C ASP A 351 -23.01 16.24 22.07
N ILE A 352 -22.27 16.54 20.99
CA ILE A 352 -20.93 17.12 21.07
C ILE A 352 -20.94 18.52 21.71
N GLU A 353 -21.96 19.34 21.44
CA GLU A 353 -22.01 20.72 21.93
C GLU A 353 -22.34 20.76 23.43
N ALA A 354 -23.17 19.83 23.91
CA ALA A 354 -23.39 19.63 25.34
C ALA A 354 -22.16 19.03 26.04
N GLY A 355 -21.54 18.03 25.42
CA GLY A 355 -20.34 17.37 25.94
C GLY A 355 -19.18 18.35 26.14
N LEU A 356 -18.87 19.20 25.16
CA LEU A 356 -17.78 20.17 25.24
C LEU A 356 -17.96 21.23 26.34
N LYS A 357 -19.20 21.50 26.77
CA LYS A 357 -19.51 22.42 27.89
C LYS A 357 -19.35 21.78 29.27
N THR A 358 -19.12 20.46 29.32
CA THR A 358 -19.03 19.70 30.58
C THR A 358 -17.58 19.62 31.05
N GLY A 359 -17.31 20.05 32.29
CA GLY A 359 -15.98 19.92 32.89
C GLY A 359 -14.92 20.85 32.28
N LYS A 360 -13.68 20.37 32.13
CA LYS A 360 -12.54 21.14 31.61
C LYS A 360 -12.40 20.96 30.11
N LEU A 361 -12.46 22.05 29.35
CA LEU A 361 -12.15 22.09 27.92
C LEU A 361 -10.64 22.03 27.66
N VAL A 362 -10.24 21.28 26.64
CA VAL A 362 -8.88 21.20 26.09
C VAL A 362 -8.98 21.38 24.58
N GLU A 363 -8.11 22.22 24.02
CA GLU A 363 -8.06 22.53 22.60
C GLU A 363 -6.62 22.48 22.10
N ALA A 364 -6.43 21.99 20.88
CA ALA A 364 -5.13 21.93 20.23
C ALA A 364 -5.27 22.06 18.70
N GLU A 365 -4.29 22.70 18.08
CA GLU A 365 -4.09 22.70 16.64
C GLU A 365 -2.84 21.88 16.31
N TYR A 366 -2.92 21.06 15.25
CA TYR A 366 -1.81 20.24 14.78
C TYR A 366 -1.52 20.50 13.30
N ARG A 367 -0.27 20.32 12.89
CA ARG A 367 0.19 20.54 11.51
C ARG A 367 1.07 19.41 11.00
N ALA A 368 0.92 19.07 9.73
CA ALA A 368 1.77 18.13 9.02
C ALA A 368 2.10 18.68 7.63
N PRO A 369 3.38 18.65 7.21
CA PRO A 369 3.80 19.21 5.94
C PRO A 369 3.54 18.23 4.80
N TYR A 370 3.69 18.73 3.57
CA TYR A 370 3.93 17.86 2.43
C TYR A 370 5.17 17.01 2.66
N VAL A 371 5.15 15.76 2.19
CA VAL A 371 6.27 14.82 2.35
C VAL A 371 6.46 14.02 1.07
N GLY A 372 7.71 13.88 0.62
CA GLY A 372 8.05 13.12 -0.57
C GLY A 372 8.00 11.60 -0.35
N HIS A 373 7.86 10.85 -1.43
CA HIS A 373 7.85 9.38 -1.41
C HIS A 373 9.23 8.74 -1.33
N GLN A 374 10.25 9.39 -1.89
CA GLN A 374 11.64 9.03 -1.68
C GLN A 374 12.11 7.60 -2.06
N PRO A 375 11.55 6.89 -3.07
CA PRO A 375 12.07 5.57 -3.44
C PRO A 375 13.53 5.66 -3.91
N LEU A 376 14.37 4.67 -3.58
CA LEU A 376 15.79 4.68 -3.95
C LEU A 376 16.02 4.58 -5.47
N GLU A 377 15.16 3.85 -6.16
CA GLU A 377 15.12 3.83 -7.63
C GLU A 377 14.26 4.99 -8.15
N PRO A 378 14.82 5.97 -8.89
CA PRO A 378 14.03 7.02 -9.53
C PRO A 378 13.05 6.49 -10.58
N LEU A 379 12.03 7.28 -10.91
CA LEU A 379 11.12 6.93 -12.00
C LEU A 379 11.85 6.67 -13.32
N ASN A 380 11.46 5.59 -13.97
CA ASN A 380 12.09 5.10 -15.19
C ASN A 380 11.12 4.23 -15.99
N GLY A 381 11.49 3.91 -17.23
CA GLY A 381 10.79 2.94 -18.07
C GLY A 381 11.36 2.83 -19.47
N ILE A 382 10.96 1.79 -20.19
CA ILE A 382 11.25 1.62 -21.62
C ILE A 382 9.94 1.63 -22.41
N GLY A 383 9.92 2.35 -23.53
CA GLY A 383 8.78 2.42 -24.43
C GLY A 383 9.21 2.18 -25.87
N LEU A 384 8.43 1.41 -26.62
CA LEU A 384 8.60 1.18 -28.05
C LEU A 384 7.26 1.36 -28.76
N VAL A 385 7.16 2.35 -29.63
CA VAL A 385 5.98 2.56 -30.48
C VAL A 385 6.29 2.10 -31.90
N THR A 386 5.41 1.26 -32.44
CA THR A 386 5.44 0.78 -33.84
C THR A 386 4.06 0.95 -34.47
N ASP A 387 3.90 0.51 -35.72
CA ASP A 387 2.59 0.50 -36.39
C ASP A 387 1.59 -0.46 -35.74
N LYS A 388 2.05 -1.42 -34.93
CA LYS A 388 1.19 -2.38 -34.21
C LYS A 388 0.60 -1.81 -32.92
N GLY A 389 1.20 -0.74 -32.38
CA GLY A 389 0.88 -0.20 -31.06
C GLY A 389 2.12 0.14 -30.25
N MET A 390 1.98 0.15 -28.93
CA MET A 390 3.07 0.45 -27.99
C MET A 390 3.34 -0.73 -27.07
N GLU A 391 4.61 -1.05 -26.88
CA GLU A 391 5.05 -1.86 -25.74
C GLU A 391 5.70 -0.96 -24.69
N ILE A 392 5.42 -1.23 -23.42
CA ILE A 392 5.89 -0.44 -22.29
C ILE A 392 6.34 -1.32 -21.12
N TRP A 393 7.59 -1.13 -20.70
CA TRP A 393 8.21 -1.80 -19.55
C TRP A 393 8.43 -0.77 -18.44
N VAL A 394 7.52 -0.75 -17.47
CA VAL A 394 7.55 0.15 -16.32
C VAL A 394 7.18 -0.67 -15.09
N GLY A 395 7.82 -0.39 -13.96
CA GLY A 395 7.34 -0.89 -12.68
C GLY A 395 6.21 -0.01 -12.16
N HIS A 396 4.99 -0.53 -12.08
CA HIS A 396 3.80 0.23 -11.71
C HIS A 396 2.80 -0.61 -10.89
N GLN A 397 2.06 0.05 -10.00
CA GLN A 397 1.10 -0.62 -9.11
C GLN A 397 -0.29 -0.83 -9.72
N SER A 398 -0.59 -0.23 -10.87
CA SER A 398 -1.93 -0.22 -11.50
C SER A 398 -1.89 -0.52 -13.01
N PRO A 399 -1.73 -1.81 -13.41
CA PRO A 399 -1.47 -2.21 -14.81
C PRO A 399 -2.47 -1.68 -15.85
N ARG A 400 -3.77 -1.75 -15.57
CA ARG A 400 -4.81 -1.29 -16.52
C ARG A 400 -4.82 0.22 -16.71
N PHE A 401 -4.51 0.98 -15.67
CA PHE A 401 -4.40 2.44 -15.77
C PHE A 401 -3.14 2.87 -16.51
N VAL A 402 -2.04 2.11 -16.44
CA VAL A 402 -0.86 2.34 -17.28
C VAL A 402 -1.23 2.25 -18.76
N GLN A 403 -1.99 1.21 -19.17
CA GLN A 403 -2.47 1.10 -20.55
C GLN A 403 -3.34 2.30 -20.94
N TYR A 404 -4.30 2.67 -20.09
CA TYR A 404 -5.18 3.81 -20.35
C TYR A 404 -4.38 5.11 -20.53
N VAL A 405 -3.52 5.47 -19.57
CA VAL A 405 -2.76 6.73 -19.62
C VAL A 405 -1.80 6.75 -20.80
N ALA A 406 -1.07 5.65 -21.06
CA ALA A 406 -0.17 5.57 -22.21
C ALA A 406 -0.95 5.72 -23.52
N ALA A 407 -2.07 4.99 -23.68
CA ALA A 407 -2.93 5.05 -24.86
C ALA A 407 -3.47 6.47 -25.10
N THR A 408 -4.03 7.10 -24.06
CA THR A 408 -4.55 8.47 -24.14
C THR A 408 -3.47 9.48 -24.52
N ALA A 409 -2.25 9.35 -23.98
CA ALA A 409 -1.15 10.27 -24.24
C ALA A 409 -0.75 10.33 -25.73
N ILE A 410 -0.96 9.25 -26.49
CA ILE A 410 -0.51 9.14 -27.89
C ILE A 410 -1.64 8.81 -28.89
N GLY A 411 -2.90 8.88 -28.44
CA GLY A 411 -4.08 8.68 -29.29
C GLY A 411 -4.30 7.23 -29.74
N LEU A 412 -3.90 6.25 -28.93
CA LEU A 412 -4.19 4.82 -29.15
C LEU A 412 -5.37 4.36 -28.29
N LYS A 413 -5.82 3.12 -28.51
CA LYS A 413 -6.72 2.41 -27.59
C LYS A 413 -5.94 1.58 -26.57
N PRO A 414 -6.46 1.34 -25.35
CA PRO A 414 -5.75 0.56 -24.32
C PRO A 414 -5.31 -0.83 -24.78
N GLU A 415 -6.07 -1.50 -25.64
CA GLU A 415 -5.77 -2.85 -26.16
C GLU A 415 -4.56 -2.86 -27.11
N GLN A 416 -4.14 -1.68 -27.59
CA GLN A 416 -2.93 -1.51 -28.41
C GLN A 416 -1.68 -1.25 -27.57
N ILE A 417 -1.80 -1.29 -26.24
CA ILE A 417 -0.69 -1.10 -25.30
C ILE A 417 -0.38 -2.44 -24.63
N THR A 418 0.81 -3.00 -24.87
CA THR A 418 1.32 -4.15 -24.13
C THR A 418 2.16 -3.65 -22.95
N PHE A 419 1.68 -3.90 -21.73
CA PHE A 419 2.37 -3.53 -20.51
C PHE A 419 3.12 -4.72 -19.89
N HIS A 420 4.40 -4.50 -19.61
CA HIS A 420 5.30 -5.46 -18.99
C HIS A 420 5.74 -4.94 -17.62
N ASN A 421 5.08 -5.39 -16.55
CA ASN A 421 5.40 -4.91 -15.21
C ASN A 421 6.81 -5.36 -14.78
N GLN A 422 7.56 -4.46 -14.15
CA GLN A 422 8.95 -4.69 -13.73
C GLN A 422 9.07 -4.73 -12.21
N TRP A 423 10.12 -5.40 -11.72
CA TRP A 423 10.57 -5.23 -10.33
C TRP A 423 10.92 -3.76 -10.06
N THR A 424 10.63 -3.29 -8.85
CA THR A 424 10.84 -1.88 -8.47
C THR A 424 11.65 -1.72 -7.20
N GLY A 425 12.50 -0.70 -7.17
CA GLY A 425 13.35 -0.31 -6.04
C GLY A 425 12.63 0.62 -5.05
N GLY A 426 11.38 0.28 -4.71
CA GLY A 426 10.51 1.08 -3.85
C GLY A 426 9.44 1.86 -4.62
N SER A 427 8.42 2.30 -3.88
CA SER A 427 7.37 3.18 -4.40
C SER A 427 6.79 4.05 -3.28
N PHE A 428 6.31 3.40 -2.21
CA PHE A 428 5.65 4.06 -1.08
C PHE A 428 4.43 4.91 -1.46
N GLY A 429 3.87 4.72 -2.66
CA GLY A 429 2.80 5.54 -3.24
C GLY A 429 3.19 6.18 -4.57
N HIS A 430 4.48 6.43 -4.78
CA HIS A 430 5.00 7.16 -5.94
C HIS A 430 4.67 6.51 -7.30
N ARG A 431 4.75 5.17 -7.38
CA ARG A 431 4.45 4.39 -8.59
C ARG A 431 2.96 4.04 -8.74
N LEU A 432 2.09 4.84 -8.12
CA LEU A 432 0.68 4.98 -8.47
C LEU A 432 0.43 6.23 -9.34
N GLU A 433 1.40 7.14 -9.43
CA GLU A 433 1.34 8.30 -10.32
C GLU A 433 1.83 7.96 -11.73
N TYR A 434 1.26 8.65 -12.72
CA TYR A 434 1.38 8.26 -14.13
C TYR A 434 2.23 9.19 -14.98
N GLU A 435 2.91 10.17 -14.37
CA GLU A 435 3.62 11.20 -15.14
C GLU A 435 4.79 10.62 -15.95
N ASN A 436 5.54 9.67 -15.39
CA ASN A 436 6.58 8.97 -16.14
C ASN A 436 6.01 8.10 -17.28
N VAL A 437 4.81 7.53 -17.11
CA VAL A 437 4.12 6.75 -18.15
C VAL A 437 3.71 7.64 -19.32
N ARG A 438 3.05 8.77 -19.01
CA ARG A 438 2.61 9.75 -20.02
C ARG A 438 3.81 10.29 -20.81
N VAL A 439 4.83 10.77 -20.11
CA VAL A 439 6.03 11.35 -20.73
C VAL A 439 6.78 10.32 -21.57
N LEU A 440 6.93 9.09 -21.08
CA LEU A 440 7.54 8.01 -21.85
C LEU A 440 6.76 7.70 -23.15
N ALA A 441 5.43 7.66 -23.09
CA ALA A 441 4.59 7.44 -24.26
C ALA A 441 4.75 8.57 -25.29
N GLU A 442 4.66 9.84 -24.86
CA GLU A 442 4.87 11.01 -25.73
C GLU A 442 6.22 10.97 -26.43
N ILE A 443 7.29 10.67 -25.69
CA ILE A 443 8.65 10.59 -26.24
C ILE A 443 8.77 9.43 -27.24
N ALA A 444 8.33 8.22 -26.85
CA ALA A 444 8.45 7.04 -27.69
C ALA A 444 7.63 7.18 -28.99
N ASN A 445 6.47 7.83 -28.94
CA ASN A 445 5.65 8.10 -30.12
C ASN A 445 6.30 9.11 -31.09
N GLN A 446 7.12 10.04 -30.59
CA GLN A 446 7.94 10.93 -31.44
C GLN A 446 9.22 10.25 -31.98
N MET A 447 9.49 9.02 -31.53
CA MET A 447 10.69 8.22 -31.84
C MET A 447 10.31 6.81 -32.35
N LYS A 448 9.21 6.69 -33.11
CA LYS A 448 8.67 5.40 -33.59
C LYS A 448 9.76 4.49 -34.17
N GLY A 449 9.69 3.21 -33.82
CA GLY A 449 10.65 2.18 -34.22
C GLY A 449 11.96 2.16 -33.41
N THR A 450 12.18 3.10 -32.49
CA THR A 450 13.36 3.12 -31.61
C THR A 450 12.93 2.87 -30.16
N PRO A 451 13.47 1.86 -29.46
CA PRO A 451 13.23 1.71 -28.03
C PRO A 451 13.82 2.91 -27.26
N ILE A 452 13.01 3.55 -26.42
CA ILE A 452 13.44 4.69 -25.60
C ILE A 452 13.41 4.30 -24.14
N LYS A 453 14.53 4.47 -23.44
CA LYS A 453 14.63 4.36 -21.99
C LYS A 453 14.60 5.73 -21.33
N LEU A 454 13.50 6.05 -20.68
CA LEU A 454 13.38 7.23 -19.84
C LEU A 454 13.95 6.96 -18.45
N VAL A 455 14.78 7.88 -17.96
CA VAL A 455 15.27 7.90 -16.57
C VAL A 455 15.14 9.32 -16.04
N PHE A 456 14.38 9.50 -14.97
CA PHE A 456 14.34 10.75 -14.23
C PHE A 456 15.67 10.89 -13.46
N SER A 457 16.25 12.09 -13.46
CA SER A 457 17.28 12.38 -12.46
C SER A 457 16.62 12.38 -11.08
N ARG A 458 17.41 12.18 -10.02
CA ARG A 458 16.90 12.23 -8.64
C ARG A 458 16.23 13.59 -8.37
N GLU A 459 16.83 14.67 -8.85
CA GLU A 459 16.33 16.02 -8.69
C GLU A 459 14.99 16.22 -9.40
N GLU A 460 14.87 15.74 -10.64
CA GLU A 460 13.61 15.81 -11.39
C GLU A 460 12.52 14.94 -10.75
N ASP A 461 12.88 13.76 -10.26
CA ASP A 461 12.00 12.84 -9.53
C ASP A 461 11.38 13.51 -8.29
N PHE A 462 12.18 14.23 -7.50
CA PHE A 462 11.69 15.02 -6.37
C PHE A 462 10.84 16.23 -6.78
N LEU A 463 11.27 16.95 -7.82
CA LEU A 463 10.53 18.12 -8.32
C LEU A 463 9.13 17.74 -8.81
N GLN A 464 9.02 16.57 -9.46
CA GLN A 464 7.79 16.07 -10.07
C GLN A 464 7.00 15.12 -9.17
N ASP A 465 7.53 14.78 -7.98
CA ASP A 465 6.81 13.96 -7.00
C ASP A 465 5.46 14.61 -6.64
N ILE A 466 4.38 13.84 -6.67
CA ILE A 466 3.10 14.27 -6.13
C ILE A 466 3.07 13.82 -4.66
N PRO A 467 3.27 14.72 -3.68
CA PRO A 467 3.61 14.30 -2.33
C PRO A 467 2.40 13.81 -1.50
N ARG A 468 2.70 13.27 -0.31
CA ARG A 468 1.74 13.20 0.79
C ARG A 468 1.17 14.58 1.08
N GLN A 469 -0.12 14.65 1.39
CA GLN A 469 -0.84 15.88 1.64
C GLN A 469 -0.30 16.71 2.82
N ILE A 470 -0.42 18.04 2.68
CA ILE A 470 -0.29 19.01 3.78
C ILE A 470 -1.60 19.05 4.57
N ALA A 471 -1.54 19.12 5.89
CA ALA A 471 -2.74 19.09 6.70
C ALA A 471 -2.66 19.94 7.97
N ILE A 472 -3.82 20.42 8.39
CA ILE A 472 -4.06 21.07 9.68
C ILE A 472 -5.25 20.39 10.37
N ALA A 473 -5.17 20.20 11.68
CA ALA A 473 -6.28 19.70 12.47
C ALA A 473 -6.59 20.63 13.63
N ARG A 474 -7.88 20.80 13.92
CA ARG A 474 -8.39 21.54 15.09
C ARG A 474 -9.17 20.56 15.94
N HIS A 475 -8.68 20.34 17.15
CA HIS A 475 -9.23 19.34 18.05
C HIS A 475 -9.68 20.01 19.34
N ARG A 476 -10.86 19.59 19.80
CA ARG A 476 -11.46 20.04 21.05
C ARG A 476 -11.95 18.83 21.81
N GLY A 477 -11.86 18.87 23.13
CA GLY A 477 -12.34 17.79 23.96
C GLY A 477 -12.54 18.28 25.37
N SER A 478 -13.33 17.54 26.14
CA SER A 478 -13.65 17.92 27.51
C SER A 478 -13.56 16.76 28.47
N ILE A 479 -13.22 17.10 29.72
CA ILE A 479 -12.91 16.14 30.77
C ILE A 479 -13.74 16.46 32.00
N ASP A 480 -14.49 15.48 32.51
CA ASP A 480 -15.21 15.58 33.78
C ASP A 480 -14.84 14.40 34.68
N LYS A 481 -14.52 14.69 35.94
CA LYS A 481 -14.23 13.68 36.98
C LYS A 481 -13.28 12.57 36.52
N SER A 482 -12.15 12.95 35.93
CA SER A 482 -11.13 12.02 35.40
C SER A 482 -11.64 11.10 34.28
N LYS A 483 -12.61 11.56 33.49
CA LYS A 483 -13.10 10.88 32.28
C LYS A 483 -13.13 11.85 31.12
N ILE A 484 -12.78 11.36 29.94
CA ILE A 484 -13.00 12.07 28.68
C ILE A 484 -14.49 11.97 28.36
N VAL A 485 -15.19 13.10 28.29
CA VAL A 485 -16.64 13.13 28.04
C VAL A 485 -17.00 13.61 26.64
N ALA A 486 -16.09 14.34 25.98
CA ALA A 486 -16.25 14.71 24.59
C ALA A 486 -14.93 14.77 23.82
N ALA A 487 -14.97 14.49 22.52
CA ALA A 487 -13.90 14.74 21.55
C ALA A 487 -14.49 15.13 20.18
N ASP A 488 -14.14 16.32 19.71
CA ASP A 488 -14.49 16.87 18.40
C ASP A 488 -13.22 17.03 17.57
N LEU A 489 -13.06 16.15 16.58
CA LEU A 489 -11.84 16.02 15.79
C LEU A 489 -12.10 16.53 14.36
N GLN A 490 -11.49 17.67 14.01
CA GLN A 490 -11.60 18.27 12.69
C GLN A 490 -10.26 18.27 11.96
N LEU A 491 -10.28 17.97 10.66
CA LEU A 491 -9.11 17.93 9.79
C LEU A 491 -9.39 18.69 8.47
N ALA A 492 -8.47 19.52 8.02
CA ALA A 492 -8.49 20.12 6.69
C ALA A 492 -7.21 19.78 5.91
N SER A 493 -7.36 19.34 4.66
CA SER A 493 -6.26 18.97 3.76
C SER A 493 -6.78 18.80 2.32
N THR A 494 -5.86 18.66 1.36
CA THR A 494 -6.19 18.12 0.02
C THR A 494 -6.73 16.70 0.11
N ALA A 495 -7.49 16.27 -0.92
CA ALA A 495 -8.11 14.96 -1.05
C ALA A 495 -7.21 14.00 -1.87
N PRO A 496 -6.37 13.15 -1.24
CA PRO A 496 -5.33 12.40 -1.94
C PRO A 496 -5.84 11.31 -2.89
N LEU A 497 -6.86 10.54 -2.50
CA LEU A 497 -7.40 9.47 -3.35
C LEU A 497 -8.20 10.07 -4.52
N LYS A 498 -9.00 11.09 -4.25
CA LYS A 498 -9.75 11.81 -5.29
C LYS A 498 -8.82 12.44 -6.32
N GLY A 499 -7.72 13.04 -5.87
CA GLY A 499 -6.68 13.57 -6.74
C GLY A 499 -6.02 12.50 -7.62
N LEU A 500 -5.69 11.33 -7.05
CA LEU A 500 -5.17 10.19 -7.80
C LEU A 500 -6.17 9.72 -8.88
N LEU A 501 -7.44 9.55 -8.50
CA LEU A 501 -8.51 9.09 -9.37
C LEU A 501 -8.79 10.07 -10.53
N GLU A 502 -8.74 11.37 -10.27
CA GLU A 502 -8.85 12.40 -11.31
C GLU A 502 -7.71 12.28 -12.33
N ARG A 503 -6.46 12.15 -11.84
CA ARG A 503 -5.27 11.99 -12.71
C ARG A 503 -5.24 10.67 -13.46
N SER A 504 -5.94 9.63 -12.98
CA SER A 504 -6.10 8.35 -13.69
C SER A 504 -7.28 8.33 -14.68
N GLY A 505 -8.02 9.43 -14.83
CA GLY A 505 -9.16 9.55 -15.76
C GLY A 505 -10.50 9.07 -15.23
N THR A 506 -10.62 8.85 -13.91
CA THR A 506 -11.82 8.32 -13.24
C THR A 506 -12.23 9.20 -12.05
N PRO A 507 -12.56 10.49 -12.26
CA PRO A 507 -12.81 11.42 -11.16
C PRO A 507 -14.00 10.98 -10.29
N SER A 508 -13.88 11.17 -8.98
CA SER A 508 -14.96 10.93 -8.01
C SER A 508 -15.53 12.24 -7.47
N LYS A 509 -16.84 12.25 -7.22
CA LYS A 509 -17.53 13.34 -6.50
C LYS A 509 -17.73 13.04 -5.02
N ASP A 510 -17.54 11.78 -4.62
CA ASP A 510 -17.73 11.37 -3.23
C ASP A 510 -16.67 12.00 -2.33
N PRO A 511 -16.99 12.26 -1.05
CA PRO A 511 -16.01 12.67 -0.07
C PRO A 511 -14.87 11.67 0.04
N ASP A 512 -13.63 12.17 0.12
CA ASP A 512 -12.44 11.33 0.17
C ASP A 512 -12.31 10.62 1.52
N GLY A 513 -12.60 9.31 1.55
CA GLY A 513 -12.48 8.49 2.76
C GLY A 513 -11.04 8.34 3.26
N GLN A 514 -10.05 8.41 2.37
CA GLN A 514 -8.65 8.32 2.75
C GLN A 514 -8.18 9.57 3.48
N LEU A 515 -8.77 10.73 3.22
CA LEU A 515 -8.50 11.94 4.01
C LEU A 515 -8.86 11.73 5.49
N ALA A 516 -9.97 11.04 5.77
CA ALA A 516 -10.44 10.82 7.13
C ALA A 516 -9.83 9.58 7.81
N ALA A 517 -9.08 8.73 7.10
CA ALA A 517 -8.42 7.57 7.71
C ALA A 517 -7.55 8.00 8.91
N GLY A 518 -7.67 7.31 10.05
CA GLY A 518 -7.05 7.69 11.33
C GLY A 518 -7.80 8.77 12.13
N LEU A 519 -8.89 9.33 11.61
CA LEU A 519 -9.73 10.35 12.27
C LEU A 519 -11.08 9.78 12.74
N TRP A 520 -11.79 9.07 11.87
CA TRP A 520 -13.16 8.59 12.15
C TRP A 520 -13.20 7.17 12.72
N ASN A 521 -12.20 6.36 12.40
CA ASN A 521 -11.98 4.99 12.87
C ASN A 521 -11.20 4.97 14.21
N VAL A 522 -11.57 5.87 15.13
CA VAL A 522 -11.09 5.89 16.53
C VAL A 522 -11.90 4.89 17.35
N TYR A 523 -11.26 3.87 17.91
CA TYR A 523 -11.95 2.78 18.61
C TYR A 523 -12.05 2.96 20.13
N TYR A 524 -12.06 4.21 20.59
CA TYR A 524 -12.23 4.55 22.00
C TYR A 524 -13.69 4.92 22.31
N ASP A 525 -14.22 4.37 23.40
CA ASP A 525 -15.55 4.68 23.92
C ASP A 525 -15.57 6.08 24.55
N ILE A 526 -15.86 7.08 23.72
CA ILE A 526 -16.03 8.48 24.12
C ILE A 526 -17.51 8.86 23.94
N PRO A 527 -18.23 9.26 25.01
CA PRO A 527 -19.69 9.42 24.96
C PRO A 527 -20.19 10.44 23.93
N ASN A 528 -19.45 11.53 23.74
CA ASN A 528 -19.78 12.56 22.75
C ASN A 528 -18.61 12.71 21.78
N PHE A 529 -18.71 12.09 20.60
CA PHE A 529 -17.62 12.03 19.64
C PHE A 529 -18.06 12.57 18.29
N ARG A 530 -17.25 13.42 17.67
CA ARG A 530 -17.44 13.86 16.29
C ARG A 530 -16.12 13.82 15.52
N ALA A 531 -16.17 13.30 14.30
CA ALA A 531 -15.06 13.34 13.34
C ALA A 531 -15.51 14.00 12.04
N THR A 532 -14.79 15.04 11.60
CA THR A 532 -15.15 15.83 10.41
C THR A 532 -13.92 16.15 9.57
N SER A 533 -14.03 15.96 8.25
CA SER A 533 -12.99 16.39 7.30
C SER A 533 -13.45 17.51 6.39
N TYR A 534 -12.51 18.35 5.99
CA TYR A 534 -12.67 19.44 5.03
C TYR A 534 -11.68 19.25 3.86
N GLU A 535 -12.18 19.26 2.63
CA GLU A 535 -11.39 19.11 1.40
C GLU A 535 -10.93 20.49 0.91
N ALA A 536 -9.72 20.88 1.32
CA ALA A 536 -9.08 22.11 0.87
C ALA A 536 -8.80 22.08 -0.64
N GLN A 537 -9.02 23.20 -1.32
CA GLN A 537 -8.85 23.35 -2.77
C GLN A 537 -7.77 24.39 -3.10
N GLY A 538 -7.23 24.34 -4.33
CA GLY A 538 -6.24 25.31 -4.82
C GLY A 538 -4.83 25.13 -4.26
N LEU A 539 -4.55 24.03 -3.55
CA LEU A 539 -3.23 23.68 -3.04
C LEU A 539 -2.41 22.88 -4.08
N SER A 540 -1.12 22.67 -3.82
CA SER A 540 -0.31 21.77 -4.66
C SER A 540 -0.95 20.38 -4.68
N PRO A 541 -0.94 19.68 -5.84
CA PRO A 541 -1.44 18.31 -5.93
C PRO A 541 -0.80 17.41 -4.87
N SER A 542 -1.59 16.49 -4.33
CA SER A 542 -1.15 15.43 -3.43
C SER A 542 -1.70 14.08 -3.89
N THR A 543 -1.16 13.01 -3.34
CA THR A 543 -1.59 11.65 -3.65
C THR A 543 -1.45 10.71 -2.47
N THR A 544 -1.72 9.43 -2.72
CA THR A 544 -1.47 8.35 -1.77
C THR A 544 0.02 8.24 -1.50
N TRP A 545 0.37 8.34 -0.23
CA TRP A 545 1.69 8.02 0.33
C TRP A 545 1.50 6.88 1.33
N ARG A 546 2.53 6.12 1.70
CA ARG A 546 2.39 4.93 2.57
C ARG A 546 1.52 5.23 3.81
N SER A 547 0.36 4.57 3.91
CA SER A 547 -0.67 4.78 4.95
C SER A 547 -1.57 6.01 4.78
N VAL A 548 -1.59 6.58 3.58
CA VAL A 548 -2.43 7.66 3.06
C VAL A 548 -2.76 8.72 4.13
N GLY A 549 -4.03 8.91 4.50
CA GLY A 549 -4.42 9.86 5.55
C GLY A 549 -4.12 9.39 6.97
N ALA A 550 -4.09 8.07 7.22
CA ALA A 550 -3.83 7.53 8.55
C ALA A 550 -2.47 7.96 9.09
N SER A 551 -1.45 8.10 8.22
CA SER A 551 -0.12 8.63 8.61
C SER A 551 -0.17 10.03 9.24
N THR A 552 -1.14 10.86 8.85
CA THR A 552 -1.28 12.25 9.28
C THR A 552 -2.28 12.38 10.40
N SER A 553 -3.49 11.84 10.19
CA SER A 553 -4.57 11.88 11.18
C SER A 553 -4.24 11.04 12.40
N GLY A 554 -3.49 9.94 12.25
CA GLY A 554 -2.99 9.15 13.37
C GLY A 554 -2.16 9.99 14.33
N PHE A 555 -1.23 10.81 13.83
CA PHE A 555 -0.46 11.75 14.65
C PHE A 555 -1.36 12.76 15.38
N PHE A 556 -2.27 13.41 14.67
CA PHE A 556 -3.12 14.45 15.25
C PHE A 556 -4.06 13.87 16.32
N THR A 557 -4.74 12.79 15.98
CA THR A 557 -5.74 12.14 16.82
C THR A 557 -5.10 11.51 18.05
N GLU A 558 -4.10 10.64 17.91
CA GLU A 558 -3.53 9.93 19.06
C GLU A 558 -2.75 10.85 20.00
N SER A 559 -2.14 11.91 19.49
CA SER A 559 -1.50 12.94 20.35
C SER A 559 -2.55 13.71 21.14
N PHE A 560 -3.68 14.07 20.52
CA PHE A 560 -4.74 14.78 21.23
C PHE A 560 -5.47 13.91 22.25
N ILE A 561 -5.73 12.63 21.92
CA ILE A 561 -6.26 11.66 22.89
C ILE A 561 -5.31 11.53 24.08
N ASP A 562 -3.99 11.51 23.85
CA ASP A 562 -3.01 11.51 24.94
C ASP A 562 -3.10 12.77 25.81
N GLU A 563 -3.23 13.95 25.21
CA GLU A 563 -3.44 15.19 25.96
C GLU A 563 -4.71 15.16 26.81
N LEU A 564 -5.81 14.60 26.29
CA LEU A 564 -7.05 14.43 27.05
C LEU A 564 -6.89 13.45 28.21
N ILE A 565 -6.20 12.32 27.99
CA ILE A 565 -5.88 11.32 29.03
C ILE A 565 -5.05 11.98 30.14
N HIS A 566 -3.99 12.71 29.79
CA HIS A 566 -3.15 13.39 30.76
C HIS A 566 -3.89 14.48 31.52
N ALA A 567 -4.71 15.29 30.84
CA ALA A 567 -5.52 16.31 31.48
C ALA A 567 -6.61 15.71 32.40
N ALA A 568 -7.00 14.45 32.19
CA ALA A 568 -7.84 13.66 33.08
C ALA A 568 -7.06 12.98 34.23
N GLY A 569 -5.73 13.12 34.28
CA GLY A 569 -4.90 12.49 35.31
C GLY A 569 -4.81 10.97 35.19
N LEU A 570 -5.04 10.42 33.99
CA LEU A 570 -5.05 8.98 33.74
C LEU A 570 -3.71 8.48 33.20
N ASP A 571 -3.46 7.18 33.38
CA ASP A 571 -2.34 6.47 32.73
C ASP A 571 -2.68 6.24 31.23
N PRO A 572 -1.81 6.67 30.30
CA PRO A 572 -2.05 6.57 28.85
C PRO A 572 -2.39 5.17 28.33
N MET A 573 -1.68 4.14 28.81
CA MET A 573 -1.90 2.77 28.36
C MET A 573 -3.21 2.20 28.91
N LYS A 574 -3.44 2.30 30.22
CA LYS A 574 -4.66 1.81 30.87
C LYS A 574 -5.90 2.48 30.32
N ALA A 575 -5.86 3.80 30.08
CA ALA A 575 -6.99 4.53 29.52
C ALA A 575 -7.34 4.02 28.12
N ARG A 576 -6.35 3.84 27.23
CA ARG A 576 -6.58 3.28 25.88
C ARG A 576 -7.14 1.86 25.92
N ILE A 577 -6.59 0.98 26.77
CA ILE A 577 -7.10 -0.39 26.96
C ILE A 577 -8.56 -0.38 27.44
N ALA A 578 -8.88 0.48 28.42
CA ALA A 578 -10.22 0.58 28.99
C ALA A 578 -11.25 1.12 27.99
N MET A 579 -10.87 2.11 27.18
CA MET A 579 -11.75 2.71 26.17
C MET A 579 -11.86 1.85 24.90
N CYS A 580 -10.89 0.98 24.59
CA CYS A 580 -10.92 0.13 23.41
C CYS A 580 -11.97 -0.98 23.55
N THR A 581 -13.08 -0.91 22.81
CA THR A 581 -14.21 -1.85 22.94
C THR A 581 -14.12 -3.08 22.04
N VAL A 582 -13.29 -3.05 21.00
CA VAL A 582 -13.11 -4.18 20.08
C VAL A 582 -12.13 -5.18 20.71
N PRO A 583 -12.55 -6.43 21.03
CA PRO A 583 -11.76 -7.32 21.89
C PRO A 583 -10.34 -7.64 21.36
N HIS A 584 -10.21 -7.97 20.08
CA HIS A 584 -8.89 -8.28 19.50
C HIS A 584 -8.02 -7.02 19.30
N TYR A 585 -8.62 -5.84 19.08
CA TYR A 585 -7.87 -4.58 19.05
C TYR A 585 -7.34 -4.23 20.44
N ARG A 586 -8.14 -4.44 21.49
CA ARG A 586 -7.68 -4.31 22.88
C ARG A 586 -6.51 -5.26 23.15
N LYS A 587 -6.53 -6.48 22.58
CA LYS A 587 -5.45 -7.44 22.75
C LYS A 587 -4.11 -6.94 22.17
N VAL A 588 -4.14 -6.15 21.09
CA VAL A 588 -2.95 -5.48 20.54
C VAL A 588 -2.35 -4.51 21.56
N LEU A 589 -3.16 -3.65 22.18
CA LEU A 589 -2.71 -2.73 23.25
C LEU A 589 -2.16 -3.46 24.48
N GLU A 590 -2.86 -4.49 24.96
CA GLU A 590 -2.40 -5.33 26.08
C GLU A 590 -1.05 -5.98 25.78
N THR A 591 -0.89 -6.45 24.55
CA THR A 591 0.33 -7.13 24.10
C THR A 591 1.52 -6.18 24.08
N VAL A 592 1.37 -4.98 23.50
CA VAL A 592 2.49 -4.01 23.48
C VAL A 592 2.81 -3.48 24.90
N ALA A 593 1.81 -3.40 25.78
CA ALA A 593 2.02 -3.05 27.20
C ALA A 593 2.85 -4.10 27.95
N GLU A 594 2.62 -5.39 27.68
CA GLU A 594 3.40 -6.49 28.21
C GLU A 594 4.83 -6.46 27.66
N MET A 595 4.99 -6.34 26.34
CA MET A 595 6.29 -6.33 25.66
C MET A 595 7.21 -5.21 26.15
N SER A 596 6.64 -4.02 26.36
CA SER A 596 7.40 -2.84 26.80
C SER A 596 7.64 -2.78 28.30
N ASP A 597 7.12 -3.73 29.08
CA ASP A 597 7.06 -3.64 30.54
C ASP A 597 6.55 -2.25 30.97
N TRP A 598 5.37 -1.83 30.49
CA TRP A 598 4.89 -0.43 30.58
C TRP A 598 5.04 0.20 31.98
N LYS A 599 4.86 -0.58 33.06
CA LYS A 599 4.96 -0.13 34.45
C LYS A 599 6.35 -0.30 35.07
N GLY A 600 7.28 -0.88 34.33
CA GLY A 600 8.67 -1.04 34.73
C GLY A 600 9.34 0.30 35.05
N PRO A 601 10.41 0.28 35.86
CA PRO A 601 11.11 1.50 36.23
C PRO A 601 11.72 2.19 35.00
N LEU A 602 11.48 3.49 34.89
CA LEU A 602 12.16 4.36 33.94
C LEU A 602 13.33 5.07 34.63
N GLY A 603 14.48 5.10 33.96
CA GLY A 603 15.62 5.90 34.41
C GLY A 603 15.37 7.40 34.26
N ASN A 604 16.22 8.22 34.87
CA ASN A 604 16.12 9.69 34.76
C ASN A 604 16.19 10.15 33.30
N GLY A 605 15.33 11.12 32.94
CA GLY A 605 15.30 11.70 31.59
C GLY A 605 14.73 10.77 30.51
N ARG A 606 14.13 9.63 30.90
CA ARG A 606 13.49 8.70 29.97
C ARG A 606 11.98 8.85 29.96
N GLY A 607 11.37 8.61 28.81
CA GLY A 607 9.93 8.65 28.63
C GLY A 607 9.47 7.53 27.71
N ARG A 608 8.25 7.04 27.95
CA ARG A 608 7.55 6.12 27.04
C ARG A 608 6.25 6.75 26.57
N GLY A 609 6.00 6.64 25.27
CA GLY A 609 4.76 7.06 24.65
C GLY A 609 4.10 5.89 23.95
N VAL A 610 2.78 5.80 24.07
CA VAL A 610 1.95 4.81 23.40
C VAL A 610 1.07 5.49 22.37
N ALA A 611 0.87 4.84 21.23
CA ALA A 611 -0.19 5.16 20.30
C ALA A 611 -0.80 3.87 19.72
N PHE A 612 -2.07 3.94 19.36
CA PHE A 612 -2.78 2.88 18.66
C PHE A 612 -3.55 3.46 17.49
N VAL A 613 -3.33 2.89 16.30
CA VAL A 613 -4.04 3.29 15.10
C VAL A 613 -4.47 2.03 14.35
N GLU A 614 -5.73 2.03 13.94
CA GLU A 614 -6.23 1.08 12.96
C GLU A 614 -6.17 1.74 11.58
N SER A 615 -5.66 1.00 10.60
CA SER A 615 -5.73 1.38 9.20
C SER A 615 -5.86 0.14 8.33
N PHE A 616 -6.68 0.20 7.28
CA PHE A 616 -6.91 -0.91 6.35
C PHE A 616 -7.38 -2.21 7.04
N GLY A 617 -8.21 -2.08 8.05
CA GLY A 617 -8.70 -3.16 8.91
C GLY A 617 -7.69 -3.72 9.90
N THR A 618 -6.49 -3.15 9.99
CA THR A 618 -5.37 -3.72 10.73
C THR A 618 -5.05 -2.90 11.98
N PRO A 619 -5.35 -3.40 13.19
CA PRO A 619 -5.03 -2.74 14.44
C PRO A 619 -3.53 -2.82 14.75
N THR A 620 -2.88 -1.67 14.96
CA THR A 620 -1.44 -1.58 15.27
C THR A 620 -1.23 -0.68 16.50
N ALA A 621 -0.46 -1.16 17.47
CA ALA A 621 -0.01 -0.35 18.61
C ALA A 621 1.51 -0.31 18.69
N GLU A 622 2.03 0.88 19.00
CA GLU A 622 3.45 1.11 19.22
C GLU A 622 3.69 1.73 20.59
N VAL A 623 4.75 1.30 21.25
CA VAL A 623 5.35 2.00 22.39
C VAL A 623 6.75 2.43 21.98
N VAL A 624 7.00 3.73 22.02
CA VAL A 624 8.33 4.32 21.79
C VAL A 624 8.93 4.71 23.13
N GLU A 625 10.18 4.32 23.37
CA GLU A 625 10.97 4.77 24.50
C GLU A 625 12.10 5.69 24.03
N VAL A 626 12.27 6.79 24.75
CA VAL A 626 13.28 7.81 24.45
C VAL A 626 14.08 8.18 25.68
N THR A 627 15.29 8.68 25.44
CA THR A 627 16.15 9.32 26.44
C THR A 627 16.44 10.76 26.03
N LYS A 628 16.20 11.71 26.94
CA LYS A 628 16.69 13.09 26.82
C LYS A 628 18.17 13.13 27.13
N THR A 629 19.00 13.37 26.13
CA THR A 629 20.44 13.59 26.27
C THR A 629 20.76 15.09 26.19
N GLU A 630 22.01 15.47 26.48
CA GLU A 630 22.47 16.85 26.29
C GLU A 630 22.42 17.31 24.82
N ARG A 631 22.51 16.38 23.86
CA ARG A 631 22.55 16.67 22.43
C ARG A 631 21.19 16.56 21.73
N GLY A 632 20.13 16.19 22.46
CA GLY A 632 18.80 15.93 21.90
C GLY A 632 18.19 14.61 22.37
N ILE A 633 17.12 14.20 21.71
CA ILE A 633 16.38 12.96 21.96
C ILE A 633 17.06 11.80 21.24
N ARG A 634 17.38 10.76 21.99
CA ARG A 634 17.70 9.44 21.44
C ARG A 634 16.46 8.56 21.48
N ILE A 635 16.12 7.93 20.36
CA ILE A 635 15.06 6.91 20.31
C ILE A 635 15.72 5.58 20.68
N ASP A 636 15.43 5.07 21.88
CA ASP A 636 16.12 3.89 22.40
C ASP A 636 15.53 2.60 21.82
N LYS A 637 14.20 2.48 21.86
CA LYS A 637 13.50 1.25 21.51
C LYS A 637 12.05 1.49 21.11
N VAL A 638 11.56 0.65 20.22
CA VAL A 638 10.14 0.58 19.82
C VAL A 638 9.64 -0.84 19.98
N TRP A 639 8.49 -0.99 20.62
CA TRP A 639 7.74 -2.25 20.64
C TRP A 639 6.51 -2.09 19.79
N VAL A 640 6.23 -3.09 18.95
CA VAL A 640 5.11 -3.09 18.03
C VAL A 640 4.29 -4.36 18.20
N ALA A 641 2.99 -4.19 18.42
CA ALA A 641 2.03 -5.27 18.31
C ALA A 641 1.07 -4.99 17.15
N VAL A 642 0.81 -5.99 16.31
CA VAL A 642 -0.09 -5.88 15.15
C VAL A 642 -0.91 -7.15 15.03
N ASP A 643 -2.23 -7.05 14.83
CA ASP A 643 -3.08 -8.21 14.50
C ASP A 643 -3.37 -8.24 13.01
N VAL A 644 -2.90 -9.27 12.31
CA VAL A 644 -3.11 -9.42 10.87
C VAL A 644 -3.94 -10.65 10.52
N GLY A 645 -4.57 -11.27 11.53
CA GLY A 645 -5.05 -12.64 11.39
C GLY A 645 -3.88 -13.55 11.04
N LYS A 646 -4.04 -14.43 10.05
CA LYS A 646 -2.96 -15.38 9.71
C LYS A 646 -1.68 -14.69 9.24
N VAL A 647 -0.58 -14.90 9.95
CA VAL A 647 0.78 -14.56 9.51
C VAL A 647 1.27 -15.62 8.53
N VAL A 648 1.31 -15.25 7.25
CA VAL A 648 1.65 -16.16 6.13
C VAL A 648 3.17 -16.35 5.97
N ASP A 649 3.94 -15.30 6.19
CA ASP A 649 5.41 -15.29 6.13
C ASP A 649 5.93 -14.52 7.36
N PRO A 650 6.30 -15.21 8.46
CA PRO A 650 6.74 -14.56 9.69
C PRO A 650 7.95 -13.64 9.52
N VAL A 651 8.90 -14.01 8.65
CA VAL A 651 10.14 -13.25 8.44
C VAL A 651 9.85 -11.99 7.64
N ASN A 652 9.09 -12.08 6.54
CA ASN A 652 8.72 -10.90 5.78
C ASN A 652 7.75 -10.00 6.55
N PHE A 653 6.84 -10.57 7.36
CA PHE A 653 5.97 -9.81 8.26
C PHE A 653 6.78 -8.93 9.21
N GLU A 654 7.74 -9.52 9.94
CA GLU A 654 8.60 -8.78 10.86
C GLU A 654 9.36 -7.65 10.14
N ASN A 655 9.95 -7.96 8.98
CA ASN A 655 10.65 -6.97 8.16
C ASN A 655 9.74 -5.82 7.67
N GLN A 656 8.49 -6.11 7.29
CA GLN A 656 7.54 -5.07 6.89
C GLN A 656 7.18 -4.15 8.07
N VAL A 657 7.01 -4.72 9.27
CA VAL A 657 6.71 -3.96 10.48
C VAL A 657 7.89 -3.07 10.86
N GLN A 658 9.09 -3.63 10.95
CA GLN A 658 10.31 -2.85 11.25
C GLN A 658 10.53 -1.73 10.24
N GLY A 659 10.39 -2.03 8.94
CA GLY A 659 10.50 -1.03 7.89
C GLY A 659 9.42 0.05 7.96
N GLY A 660 8.20 -0.29 8.39
CA GLY A 660 7.11 0.67 8.61
C GLY A 660 7.40 1.63 9.76
N VAL A 661 7.91 1.14 10.89
CA VAL A 661 8.32 1.98 12.02
C VAL A 661 9.44 2.95 11.63
N ILE A 662 10.50 2.46 10.97
CA ILE A 662 11.60 3.31 10.48
C ILE A 662 11.07 4.38 9.53
N TRP A 663 10.15 4.00 8.64
CA TRP A 663 9.51 4.91 7.70
C TRP A 663 8.69 6.00 8.41
N GLY A 664 7.85 5.62 9.37
CA GLY A 664 7.01 6.54 10.12
C GLY A 664 7.82 7.49 11.00
N LEU A 665 8.77 6.97 11.77
CA LEU A 665 9.64 7.79 12.61
C LEU A 665 10.49 8.74 11.77
N GLY A 666 11.16 8.25 10.73
CA GLY A 666 12.06 9.06 9.90
C GLY A 666 11.35 10.25 9.26
N HIS A 667 10.14 10.03 8.74
CA HIS A 667 9.36 11.11 8.17
C HIS A 667 8.80 12.07 9.22
N ALA A 668 8.48 11.58 10.41
CA ALA A 668 8.05 12.44 11.51
C ALA A 668 9.17 13.35 12.04
N ILE A 669 10.43 12.89 12.01
CA ILE A 669 11.54 13.66 12.60
C ILE A 669 12.25 14.61 11.63
N ASN A 670 12.41 14.25 10.35
CA ASN A 670 13.34 14.96 9.45
C ASN A 670 12.73 15.47 8.14
N CYS A 671 11.54 15.00 7.74
CA CYS A 671 11.07 15.15 6.36
C CYS A 671 10.01 16.25 6.20
N GLU A 672 10.24 17.16 5.26
CA GLU A 672 9.22 18.05 4.71
C GLU A 672 9.55 18.49 3.28
N LEU A 673 8.51 18.76 2.50
CA LEU A 673 8.59 19.52 1.27
C LEU A 673 7.96 20.89 1.47
N THR A 674 8.66 21.90 1.01
CA THR A 674 8.24 23.31 1.07
C THR A 674 8.26 23.92 -0.33
N TYR A 675 7.42 24.93 -0.55
CA TYR A 675 7.29 25.60 -1.85
C TYR A 675 7.80 27.03 -1.81
N ALA A 676 8.55 27.41 -2.84
CA ALA A 676 8.86 28.79 -3.18
C ALA A 676 8.81 28.98 -4.69
N LYS A 677 8.26 30.10 -5.16
CA LYS A 677 8.04 30.38 -6.60
C LYS A 677 7.29 29.26 -7.33
N GLY A 678 6.38 28.56 -6.64
CA GLY A 678 5.59 27.46 -7.19
C GLY A 678 6.33 26.12 -7.32
N ALA A 679 7.58 26.04 -6.85
CA ALA A 679 8.44 24.87 -6.96
C ALA A 679 8.83 24.30 -5.58
N VAL A 680 8.95 22.98 -5.51
CA VAL A 680 9.51 22.27 -4.35
C VAL A 680 10.97 22.69 -4.13
N GLN A 681 11.35 22.97 -2.88
CA GLN A 681 12.72 23.37 -2.52
C GLN A 681 13.64 22.18 -2.26
N GLN A 682 13.12 21.12 -1.67
CA GLN A 682 13.89 19.91 -1.35
C GLN A 682 13.93 18.98 -2.57
N THR A 683 15.07 18.95 -3.26
CA THR A 683 15.24 18.21 -4.52
C THR A 683 16.04 16.92 -4.39
N ASN A 684 16.60 16.59 -3.21
CA ASN A 684 17.40 15.39 -3.01
C ASN A 684 17.50 15.03 -1.50
N TYR A 685 18.07 13.87 -1.16
CA TYR A 685 18.18 13.32 0.19
C TYR A 685 19.01 14.16 1.17
N ASN A 686 19.86 15.05 0.70
CA ASN A 686 20.57 15.99 1.55
C ASN A 686 19.69 17.18 2.01
N HIS A 687 18.55 17.40 1.36
CA HIS A 687 17.57 18.43 1.72
C HIS A 687 16.28 17.86 2.34
N HIS A 688 15.95 16.60 2.03
CA HIS A 688 14.85 15.86 2.64
C HIS A 688 15.42 14.55 3.20
N GLU A 689 16.14 14.66 4.31
CA GLU A 689 16.90 13.56 4.88
C GLU A 689 15.98 12.55 5.57
N ALA A 690 16.09 11.26 5.20
CA ALA A 690 15.44 10.19 5.94
C ALA A 690 16.18 9.88 7.25
N MET A 691 15.59 9.05 8.12
CA MET A 691 16.27 8.55 9.31
C MET A 691 17.60 7.86 8.94
N ARG A 692 18.66 8.18 9.68
CA ARG A 692 19.98 7.54 9.53
C ARG A 692 20.14 6.36 10.48
N ILE A 693 21.09 5.46 10.16
CA ILE A 693 21.37 4.25 10.96
C ILE A 693 21.62 4.59 12.44
N TYR A 694 22.33 5.68 12.73
CA TYR A 694 22.62 6.08 14.12
C TYR A 694 21.37 6.57 14.89
N GLN A 695 20.31 6.98 14.19
CA GLN A 695 19.03 7.40 14.76
C GLN A 695 18.04 6.23 14.89
N CYS A 696 18.36 5.07 14.30
CA CYS A 696 17.45 3.93 14.26
C CYS A 696 17.37 3.25 15.63
N PRO A 697 16.17 3.09 16.21
CA PRO A 697 16.01 2.38 17.48
C PRO A 697 16.11 0.87 17.29
N VAL A 698 16.21 0.15 18.41
CA VAL A 698 15.89 -1.29 18.42
C VAL A 698 14.38 -1.45 18.23
N ILE A 699 13.94 -2.35 17.36
CA ILE A 699 12.51 -2.58 17.09
C ILE A 699 12.16 -4.03 17.38
N GLU A 700 11.23 -4.25 18.32
CA GLU A 700 10.69 -5.57 18.65
C GLU A 700 9.25 -5.70 18.17
N VAL A 701 8.96 -6.77 17.43
CA VAL A 701 7.66 -6.98 16.78
C VAL A 701 6.98 -8.22 17.34
N ARG A 702 5.67 -8.13 17.57
CA ARG A 702 4.81 -9.29 17.82
C ARG A 702 3.58 -9.24 16.92
N GLY A 703 3.50 -10.21 16.00
CA GLY A 703 2.30 -10.45 15.21
C GLY A 703 1.28 -11.26 16.00
N LEU A 704 0.03 -10.85 15.95
CA LEU A 704 -1.11 -11.56 16.50
C LEU A 704 -1.97 -12.14 15.37
N GLU A 705 -2.61 -13.27 15.64
CA GLU A 705 -3.49 -13.97 14.70
C GLU A 705 -4.92 -14.10 15.28
N ASN A 706 -5.47 -13.05 15.90
CA ASN A 706 -6.81 -13.14 16.51
C ASN A 706 -7.94 -12.70 15.55
N ASP A 707 -7.64 -11.91 14.52
CA ASP A 707 -8.63 -11.62 13.47
C ASP A 707 -8.89 -12.90 12.64
N PRO A 708 -10.15 -13.33 12.46
CA PRO A 708 -10.47 -14.47 11.58
C PRO A 708 -10.17 -14.19 10.09
N LYS A 709 -10.05 -12.93 9.67
CA LYS A 709 -9.69 -12.54 8.31
C LYS A 709 -8.18 -12.26 8.23
N VAL A 710 -7.57 -12.63 7.11
CA VAL A 710 -6.18 -12.22 6.82
C VAL A 710 -6.16 -10.75 6.44
N ARG A 711 -5.29 -9.97 7.09
CA ARG A 711 -5.07 -8.54 6.82
C ARG A 711 -3.72 -8.29 6.17
N GLY A 712 -3.51 -7.08 5.68
CA GLY A 712 -2.20 -6.63 5.20
C GLY A 712 -1.41 -5.92 6.29
N VAL A 713 -0.09 -5.78 6.07
CA VAL A 713 0.83 -5.14 7.04
C VAL A 713 1.74 -4.09 6.39
N GLY A 714 1.56 -3.83 5.09
CA GLY A 714 2.46 -2.93 4.35
C GLY A 714 2.43 -1.49 4.87
N GLU A 715 1.28 -1.01 5.33
CA GLU A 715 1.05 0.37 5.77
C GLU A 715 0.73 0.53 7.27
N PRO A 716 0.04 -0.39 7.96
CA PRO A 716 -0.40 -0.23 9.35
C PRO A 716 0.66 0.11 10.42
N PRO A 717 1.94 -0.29 10.27
CA PRO A 717 3.01 0.09 11.21
C PRO A 717 3.58 1.52 11.04
N VAL A 718 2.99 2.37 10.18
CA VAL A 718 3.45 3.77 10.00
C VAL A 718 2.66 4.75 10.87
N PRO A 719 1.30 4.72 10.91
CA PRO A 719 0.50 5.71 11.62
C PRO A 719 0.78 5.88 13.12
N PRO A 720 1.03 4.82 13.93
CA PRO A 720 1.23 5.01 15.36
C PRO A 720 2.65 5.51 15.73
N ALA A 721 3.62 5.47 14.81
CA ALA A 721 5.01 5.84 15.08
C ALA A 721 5.17 7.30 15.54
N ALA A 722 4.65 8.26 14.77
CA ALA A 722 4.76 9.69 15.06
C ALA A 722 4.08 10.09 16.40
N PRO A 723 2.82 9.73 16.68
CA PRO A 723 2.20 10.05 17.97
C PRO A 723 2.84 9.32 19.15
N ALA A 724 3.27 8.07 19.00
CA ALA A 724 3.98 7.36 20.08
C ALA A 724 5.29 8.07 20.43
N LEU A 725 6.05 8.53 19.42
CA LEU A 725 7.26 9.33 19.65
C LEU A 725 6.95 10.67 20.31
N ALA A 726 5.94 11.42 19.83
CA ALA A 726 5.55 12.70 20.42
C ALA A 726 5.14 12.55 21.90
N ASN A 727 4.39 11.49 22.22
CA ASN A 727 4.00 11.16 23.59
C ASN A 727 5.20 10.77 24.46
N ALA A 728 6.19 10.06 23.89
CA ALA A 728 7.42 9.69 24.59
C ALA A 728 8.28 10.92 24.90
N ILE A 729 8.39 11.86 23.96
CA ILE A 729 9.07 13.15 24.14
C ILE A 729 8.38 13.95 25.24
N PHE A 730 7.05 14.01 25.24
CA PHE A 730 6.31 14.67 26.32
C PHE A 730 6.59 14.02 27.67
N ALA A 731 6.55 12.68 27.76
CA ALA A 731 6.83 11.97 29.01
C ALA A 731 8.27 12.24 29.53
N ALA A 732 9.24 12.37 28.63
CA ALA A 732 10.64 12.63 28.99
C ALA A 732 10.94 14.12 29.31
N THR A 733 10.19 15.06 28.72
CA THR A 733 10.58 16.48 28.68
C THR A 733 9.53 17.47 29.17
N GLY A 734 8.25 17.07 29.19
CA GLY A 734 7.09 17.94 29.38
C GLY A 734 6.68 18.75 28.14
N GLN A 735 7.41 18.67 27.03
CA GLN A 735 7.12 19.40 25.80
C GLN A 735 6.12 18.62 24.92
N ARG A 736 5.00 19.25 24.54
CA ARG A 736 4.07 18.72 23.53
C ARG A 736 4.52 19.17 22.14
N ILE A 737 4.73 18.20 21.24
CA ILE A 737 5.03 18.46 19.83
C ILE A 737 3.73 18.29 19.03
N ARG A 738 3.30 19.35 18.35
CA ARG A 738 2.04 19.38 17.59
C ARG A 738 2.23 19.62 16.09
N GLU A 739 3.46 19.77 15.64
CA GLU A 739 3.80 19.97 14.23
C GLU A 739 4.95 19.04 13.82
N MET A 740 4.82 18.43 12.63
CA MET A 740 5.91 17.73 11.95
C MET A 740 6.65 18.67 10.97
N PRO A 741 7.94 18.41 10.66
CA PRO A 741 8.82 17.46 11.32
C PRO A 741 9.24 17.92 12.73
N PHE A 742 9.54 16.96 13.61
CA PHE A 742 9.82 17.23 15.01
C PHE A 742 11.18 17.93 15.22
N ASN A 743 12.13 17.80 14.29
CA ASN A 743 13.42 18.48 14.36
C ASN A 743 13.35 20.02 14.34
N LYS A 744 12.19 20.60 13.99
CA LYS A 744 11.92 22.03 14.15
C LYS A 744 11.88 22.47 15.62
N PHE A 745 11.64 21.53 16.53
CA PHE A 745 11.35 21.81 17.93
C PHE A 745 12.31 21.13 18.90
N ILE A 746 12.94 20.03 18.49
CA ILE A 746 13.88 19.27 19.32
C ILE A 746 14.87 18.48 18.46
N ASP A 747 16.13 18.45 18.86
CA ASP A 747 17.18 17.70 18.14
C ASP A 747 17.09 16.18 18.39
N PHE A 748 17.62 15.39 17.44
CA PHE A 748 17.66 13.92 17.51
C PHE A 748 19.09 13.39 17.32
N VAL A 749 19.47 12.37 18.10
CA VAL A 749 20.84 11.82 18.15
C VAL A 749 20.96 10.31 18.10
#